data_AF-A0A3G1B142-F1
#
_entry.id   AF-A0A3G1B142-F1
#
_cell.length_a   1.000
_cell.length_b   1.000
_cell.length_c   1.000
_cell.angle_alpha   90.00
_cell.angle_beta   90.00
_cell.angle_gamma   90.00
#
_symmetry.space_group_name_H-M   'P 1'
#
loop_
_entity.id
_entity.type
_entity.pdbx_description
1 polymer ?
#
loop_
_entity_poly.entity_id
_entity_poly.type
_entity_poly.pdbx_seq_one_letter_code
_entity_poly.pdbx_strand_id
1 'polypeptide(L)'
;MKFALIVVLAMFCVIIPQAFAQEKTGSLDVFIKTENNDRLYPQGISIKVYQDLGTKPIQEIQSFENNPFTISSLALNHRYKVEVYMNSMYASTGFVDVKKEKETLEITIKNLGGMRLNIFYKDSETPLAGAKVLIKSHDGKQWDYTETDQNGQTIRKWLYPSVKEGDFYIAEISIGSNIKYVYSPIRLQPNLAQEFKIVTKWPTIVDKLITVEVYNSTKNKVTKQDGAFIAQLFDSKKNKVAETLVTDKGLAHFSKLKIGNYALHIKQKDSTAQTKSLASKKITITDEIETLKIYLNNPEMNNPYLNCNCVAFRLDDIQDYYLAPAQIEIISTFGKKETPLTVGIIGGVIGEDQRIVTTVKNGLVAKSPIEVANHSWNNRVVATVPKADQDKLIQDTNEKINKIFGVTPTTFIPPENKFNNDTLNILKTRGFTHISYDASTVEPPLFKKSSFYHFPILPSTANLNAQTGYWVAVNNSKILEKIDESIFEYGYVVVMMHPYEFSLFENGYYVNKVNATKIAELESLIDVIKSQNLKIVTIGDIQNFDKPTSTKTEEPKPEGTQNCNCVAFRLDNVQDFWLNDVQNTIFDTFDQSKTPLTFAVIGKFIGDDPKAVGHIKEKFETKSQIRIASKGWEYVDHTSYDKEKQKASIKQTNDKIKKIFGKNNIVFSPPYDTFNKDTLDAARESKIIYFSSSITKDPQPFPTDSIKHIPNTLSFTNLIDDDPFYSGTIPQKAQAKIQASIKQYGFAVISLQPSDLAVKTDAFKNEINSENLELLKAILSDLKSNQINTVMLESIPDSLDVIVIPDWIKNNAKWWSEGKIGNSDFTKGLQYLIEQDVIKIPQTAPGSPTQKIPDWIKNNAKWWSEGKIGNGDFVKGIQYLVQNGIIVV
;
A
#
# COMPACT_ATOMS: atom_id res chain seq x y z
N MET A 1 -39.10 73.53 -12.65
CA MET A 1 -37.87 74.04 -12.02
C MET A 1 -37.40 73.00 -11.02
N LYS A 2 -36.13 72.59 -11.12
CA LYS A 2 -35.46 71.63 -10.22
C LYS A 2 -35.51 72.12 -8.78
N PHE A 3 -35.71 71.23 -7.81
CA PHE A 3 -34.66 70.81 -6.87
C PHE A 3 -35.23 69.73 -5.93
N ALA A 4 -34.62 68.55 -5.99
CA ALA A 4 -34.78 67.50 -4.99
C ALA A 4 -33.87 67.82 -3.79
N LEU A 5 -34.39 67.66 -2.58
CA LEU A 5 -33.57 67.49 -1.38
C LEU A 5 -34.15 66.32 -0.59
N ILE A 6 -33.37 65.24 -0.55
CA ILE A 6 -33.58 64.03 0.23
C ILE A 6 -33.22 64.35 1.68
N VAL A 7 -34.15 64.12 2.62
CA VAL A 7 -33.89 64.15 4.06
C VAL A 7 -33.71 62.72 4.55
N VAL A 8 -32.55 62.48 5.15
CA VAL A 8 -32.11 61.24 5.79
C VAL A 8 -32.93 60.97 7.05
N LEU A 9 -33.58 59.80 7.13
CA LEU A 9 -34.20 59.29 8.36
C LEU A 9 -33.22 58.31 9.03
N ALA A 10 -32.63 58.73 10.16
CA ALA A 10 -31.78 57.88 10.98
C ALA A 10 -32.66 56.88 11.77
N MET A 11 -32.50 55.58 11.46
CA MET A 11 -33.15 54.48 12.16
C MET A 11 -32.30 54.10 13.38
N PHE A 12 -32.70 54.51 14.58
CA PHE A 12 -32.13 54.02 15.83
C PHE A 12 -32.65 52.60 16.11
N CYS A 13 -31.85 51.58 15.79
CA CYS A 13 -32.05 50.24 16.32
C CYS A 13 -31.62 50.20 17.79
N VAL A 14 -32.59 50.11 18.70
CA VAL A 14 -32.33 49.73 20.10
C VAL A 14 -32.00 48.24 20.10
N ILE A 15 -30.72 47.90 20.23
CA ILE A 15 -30.26 46.54 20.51
C ILE A 15 -30.53 46.29 21.99
N ILE A 16 -31.58 45.52 22.30
CA ILE A 16 -31.72 44.92 23.64
C ILE A 16 -30.76 43.73 23.67
N PRO A 17 -29.70 43.72 24.50
CA PRO A 17 -28.92 42.52 24.67
C PRO A 17 -29.81 41.47 25.36
N GLN A 18 -30.14 40.39 24.65
CA GLN A 18 -30.60 39.17 25.32
C GLN A 18 -29.42 38.66 26.14
N ALA A 19 -29.40 39.01 27.42
CA ALA A 19 -28.60 38.31 28.40
C ALA A 19 -29.13 36.86 28.44
N PHE A 20 -28.42 35.94 27.78
CA PHE A 20 -28.57 34.52 28.08
C PHE A 20 -28.20 34.37 29.56
N ALA A 21 -29.20 34.08 30.40
CA ALA A 21 -28.94 33.68 31.77
C ALA A 21 -28.08 32.43 31.71
N GLN A 22 -26.80 32.58 32.05
CA GLN A 22 -25.87 31.47 32.17
C GLN A 22 -26.39 30.63 33.34
N GLU A 23 -27.03 29.50 33.05
CA GLU A 23 -27.47 28.56 34.08
C GLU A 23 -26.28 28.28 34.99
N LYS A 24 -26.48 28.43 36.31
CA LYS A 24 -25.44 28.11 37.26
C LYS A 24 -25.11 26.63 37.09
N THR A 25 -23.82 26.33 36.91
CA THR A 25 -23.34 24.97 36.78
C THR A 25 -22.58 24.54 38.04
N GLY A 26 -22.73 23.28 38.44
CA GLY A 26 -21.92 22.60 39.43
C GLY A 26 -21.03 21.52 38.83
N SER A 27 -20.37 20.81 39.73
CA SER A 27 -19.43 19.71 39.46
C SER A 27 -19.79 18.50 40.31
N LEU A 28 -19.51 17.31 39.79
CA LEU A 28 -19.78 16.04 40.44
C LEU A 28 -18.51 15.20 40.49
N ASP A 29 -17.99 14.96 41.69
CA ASP A 29 -16.94 13.98 41.92
C ASP A 29 -17.56 12.58 41.97
N VAL A 30 -17.21 11.72 41.00
CA VAL A 30 -17.71 10.35 40.93
C VAL A 30 -16.63 9.39 41.41
N PHE A 31 -16.96 8.61 42.43
CA PHE A 31 -16.09 7.58 42.99
C PHE A 31 -16.67 6.19 42.70
N ILE A 32 -15.91 5.35 42.01
CA ILE A 32 -16.35 4.00 41.64
C ILE A 32 -15.55 3.00 42.46
N LYS A 33 -16.24 2.10 43.17
CA LYS A 33 -15.60 1.10 44.03
C LYS A 33 -16.22 -0.28 43.85
N THR A 34 -15.46 -1.31 44.21
CA THR A 34 -15.98 -2.68 44.26
C THR A 34 -16.85 -2.91 45.49
N GLU A 35 -17.55 -4.04 45.57
CA GLU A 35 -18.31 -4.45 46.78
C GLU A 35 -17.41 -4.60 48.01
N ASN A 36 -16.11 -4.82 47.81
CA ASN A 36 -15.10 -4.88 48.89
C ASN A 36 -14.54 -3.49 49.26
N ASN A 37 -15.08 -2.40 48.71
CA ASN A 37 -14.56 -1.03 48.80
C ASN A 37 -13.17 -0.82 48.16
N ASP A 38 -12.74 -1.71 47.27
CA ASP A 38 -11.48 -1.50 46.55
C ASP A 38 -11.63 -0.39 45.52
N ARG A 39 -10.59 0.46 45.44
CA ARG A 39 -10.48 1.52 44.45
C ARG A 39 -10.04 0.93 43.12
N LEU A 40 -10.78 1.23 42.06
CA LEU A 40 -10.52 0.70 40.73
C LEU A 40 -9.49 1.52 39.96
N TYR A 41 -8.63 0.84 39.22
CA TYR A 41 -7.90 1.45 38.11
C TYR A 41 -8.89 1.82 36.99
N PRO A 42 -8.84 3.04 36.44
CA PRO A 42 -9.79 3.51 35.42
C PRO A 42 -9.84 2.76 34.08
N GLN A 43 -8.95 1.79 33.84
CA GLN A 43 -8.88 1.08 32.58
C GLN A 43 -10.13 0.22 32.33
N GLY A 44 -10.74 0.39 31.16
CA GLY A 44 -11.94 -0.37 30.77
C GLY A 44 -13.24 0.13 31.39
N ILE A 45 -13.20 1.25 32.12
CA ILE A 45 -14.39 1.94 32.64
C ILE A 45 -14.83 3.02 31.65
N SER A 46 -16.12 3.06 31.36
CA SER A 46 -16.77 4.16 30.65
C SER A 46 -18.06 4.53 31.35
N ILE A 47 -18.50 5.78 31.19
CA ILE A 47 -19.73 6.25 31.81
C ILE A 47 -20.61 7.03 30.85
N LYS A 48 -21.91 7.02 31.15
CA LYS A 48 -22.92 7.84 30.46
C LYS A 48 -23.71 8.63 31.47
N VAL A 49 -23.82 9.93 31.24
CA VAL A 49 -24.49 10.88 32.14
C VAL A 49 -25.78 11.33 31.48
N TYR A 50 -26.88 11.24 32.21
CA TYR A 50 -28.21 11.68 31.78
C TYR A 50 -28.74 12.70 32.77
N GLN A 51 -29.47 13.68 32.24
CA GLN A 51 -30.13 14.71 33.03
C GLN A 51 -31.63 14.40 33.09
N ASP A 52 -32.16 14.43 34.31
CA ASP A 52 -33.55 14.17 34.66
C ASP A 52 -34.11 12.87 34.04
N LEU A 53 -35.15 12.98 33.23
CA LEU A 53 -35.80 11.87 32.52
C LEU A 53 -35.32 11.74 31.06
N GLY A 54 -34.22 12.39 30.71
CA GLY A 54 -33.64 12.33 29.37
C GLY A 54 -33.23 10.91 28.98
N THR A 55 -33.58 10.50 27.77
CA THR A 55 -33.23 9.18 27.21
C THR A 55 -31.91 9.20 26.42
N LYS A 56 -31.37 10.39 26.14
CA LYS A 56 -30.07 10.58 25.50
C LYS A 56 -29.05 11.08 26.53
N PRO A 57 -27.82 10.54 26.53
CA PRO A 57 -26.80 11.02 27.44
C PRO A 57 -26.38 12.43 27.03
N ILE A 58 -26.22 13.31 28.03
CA ILE A 58 -25.68 14.66 27.86
C ILE A 58 -24.15 14.65 27.81
N GLN A 59 -23.53 13.59 28.34
CA GLN A 59 -22.10 13.39 28.33
C GLN A 59 -21.78 11.89 28.31
N GLU A 60 -20.85 11.49 27.45
CA GLU A 60 -20.28 10.15 27.45
C GLU A 60 -18.77 10.28 27.67
N ILE A 61 -18.25 9.55 28.65
CA ILE A 61 -16.82 9.57 29.00
C ILE A 61 -16.30 8.16 28.83
N GLN A 62 -15.43 7.98 27.84
CA GLN A 62 -14.91 6.67 27.42
C GLN A 62 -13.66 6.23 28.20
N SER A 63 -13.02 7.16 28.91
CA SER A 63 -11.85 6.93 29.76
C SER A 63 -11.61 8.13 30.68
N PHE A 64 -11.03 7.91 31.86
CA PHE A 64 -10.63 8.97 32.80
C PHE A 64 -9.33 8.59 33.53
N GLU A 65 -8.57 9.58 33.99
CA GLU A 65 -7.21 9.37 34.53
C GLU A 65 -7.22 8.88 35.99
N ASN A 66 -8.23 9.29 36.75
CA ASN A 66 -8.31 9.10 38.19
C ASN A 66 -9.68 8.56 38.58
N ASN A 67 -9.74 7.80 39.66
CA ASN A 67 -11.01 7.39 40.27
C ASN A 67 -10.90 7.73 41.75
N PRO A 68 -11.45 8.82 42.28
CA PRO A 68 -12.54 9.57 41.70
C PRO A 68 -12.12 10.47 40.55
N PHE A 69 -13.08 10.77 39.66
CA PHE A 69 -12.96 11.78 38.61
C PHE A 69 -14.08 12.81 38.74
N THR A 70 -13.87 13.99 38.18
CA THR A 70 -14.85 15.09 38.26
C THR A 70 -15.56 15.28 36.92
N ILE A 71 -16.89 15.27 36.95
CA ILE A 71 -17.76 15.68 35.86
C ILE A 71 -18.09 17.16 36.08
N SER A 72 -17.69 18.02 35.15
CA SER A 72 -17.87 19.47 35.27
C SER A 72 -19.04 19.97 34.42
N SER A 73 -19.49 21.20 34.70
CA SER A 73 -20.48 21.92 33.87
C SER A 73 -21.88 21.31 33.88
N LEU A 74 -22.30 20.73 35.02
CA LEU A 74 -23.65 20.19 35.20
C LEU A 74 -24.59 21.29 35.70
N ALA A 75 -25.74 21.52 35.06
CA ALA A 75 -26.73 22.50 35.51
C ALA A 75 -27.21 22.21 36.95
N LEU A 76 -27.27 23.25 37.79
CA LEU A 76 -27.77 23.13 39.16
C LEU A 76 -29.28 22.86 39.19
N ASN A 77 -29.74 22.21 40.25
CA ASN A 77 -31.13 21.82 40.53
C ASN A 77 -31.71 20.76 39.59
N HIS A 78 -30.85 19.99 38.93
CA HIS A 78 -31.24 18.82 38.14
C HIS A 78 -30.80 17.52 38.82
N ARG A 79 -31.52 16.44 38.49
CA ARG A 79 -31.13 15.10 38.91
C ARG A 79 -30.31 14.45 37.81
N TYR A 80 -29.15 13.91 38.16
CA TYR A 80 -28.28 13.23 37.22
C TYR A 80 -28.29 11.73 37.48
N LYS A 81 -28.40 10.96 36.40
CA LYS A 81 -28.17 9.51 36.37
C LYS A 81 -26.81 9.28 35.72
N VAL A 82 -25.91 8.62 36.44
CA VAL A 82 -24.60 8.19 35.93
C VAL A 82 -24.64 6.68 35.79
N GLU A 83 -24.54 6.19 34.55
CA GLU A 83 -24.40 4.77 34.25
C GLU A 83 -22.91 4.44 34.10
N VAL A 84 -22.48 3.35 34.74
CA VAL A 84 -21.10 2.87 34.70
C VAL A 84 -21.05 1.58 33.89
N TYR A 85 -20.09 1.51 32.98
CA TYR A 85 -19.84 0.37 32.12
C TYR A 85 -18.41 -0.14 32.35
N MET A 86 -18.27 -1.42 32.68
CA MET A 86 -17.00 -2.13 32.82
C MET A 86 -16.85 -3.11 31.67
N ASN A 87 -15.71 -3.07 30.98
CA ASN A 87 -15.49 -3.92 29.80
C ASN A 87 -16.62 -3.80 28.76
N SER A 88 -17.07 -2.57 28.47
CA SER A 88 -18.21 -2.27 27.57
C SER A 88 -19.56 -2.83 28.03
N MET A 89 -19.67 -3.35 29.25
CA MET A 89 -20.91 -3.91 29.78
C MET A 89 -21.41 -3.10 30.97
N TYR A 90 -22.72 -3.00 31.09
CA TYR A 90 -23.39 -2.27 32.15
C TYR A 90 -23.04 -2.88 33.51
N ALA A 91 -22.41 -2.09 34.37
CA ALA A 91 -21.95 -2.54 35.68
C ALA A 91 -22.85 -2.04 36.82
N SER A 92 -23.21 -0.75 36.80
CA SER A 92 -24.03 -0.14 37.85
C SER A 92 -24.55 1.24 37.42
N THR A 93 -25.38 1.86 38.25
CA THR A 93 -25.81 3.24 38.09
C THR A 93 -25.90 3.96 39.42
N GLY A 94 -25.57 5.25 39.43
CA GLY A 94 -25.75 6.15 40.55
C GLY A 94 -26.67 7.31 40.19
N PHE A 95 -27.34 7.87 41.19
CA PHE A 95 -28.21 9.04 41.04
C PHE A 95 -27.79 10.12 42.05
N VAL A 96 -27.77 11.37 41.61
CA VAL A 96 -27.45 12.52 42.48
C VAL A 96 -28.24 13.75 42.05
N ASP A 97 -28.76 14.50 43.00
CA ASP A 97 -29.32 15.82 42.73
C ASP A 97 -28.19 16.85 42.87
N VAL A 98 -27.81 17.54 41.78
CA VAL A 98 -26.74 18.54 41.83
C VAL A 98 -27.31 19.87 42.26
N LYS A 99 -27.33 20.14 43.58
CA LYS A 99 -27.91 21.38 44.17
C LYS A 99 -26.86 22.42 44.55
N LYS A 100 -25.59 22.02 44.67
CA LYS A 100 -24.45 22.86 45.04
C LYS A 100 -23.41 22.90 43.91
N GLU A 101 -22.47 23.85 44.01
CA GLU A 101 -21.35 23.97 43.08
C GLU A 101 -20.49 22.71 43.00
N LYS A 102 -20.47 21.90 44.06
CA LYS A 102 -19.75 20.63 44.12
C LYS A 102 -20.55 19.59 44.90
N GLU A 103 -20.75 18.42 44.31
CA GLU A 103 -21.37 17.23 44.91
C GLU A 103 -20.48 16.00 44.72
N THR A 104 -20.79 14.92 45.43
CA THR A 104 -20.07 13.63 45.32
C THR A 104 -21.05 12.49 45.13
N LEU A 105 -20.71 11.55 44.25
CA LEU A 105 -21.50 10.35 43.98
C LEU A 105 -20.59 9.12 44.09
N GLU A 106 -20.92 8.20 45.00
CA GLU A 106 -20.29 6.89 45.06
C GLU A 106 -21.13 5.86 44.30
N ILE A 107 -20.47 5.06 43.46
CA ILE A 107 -21.10 3.99 42.68
C ILE A 107 -20.37 2.68 42.98
N THR A 108 -21.09 1.72 43.56
CA THR A 108 -20.57 0.38 43.80
C THR A 108 -20.84 -0.52 42.59
N ILE A 109 -19.80 -1.23 42.15
CA ILE A 109 -19.88 -2.27 41.11
C ILE A 109 -19.54 -3.64 41.69
N LYS A 110 -19.92 -4.71 40.97
CA LYS A 110 -19.61 -6.09 41.33
C LYS A 110 -18.09 -6.36 41.30
N ASN A 111 -17.64 -7.29 42.16
CA ASN A 111 -16.27 -7.80 42.12
C ASN A 111 -16.00 -8.62 40.84
N LEU A 112 -14.72 -8.81 40.50
CA LEU A 112 -14.28 -9.60 39.36
C LEU A 112 -14.77 -11.06 39.45
N GLY A 113 -15.12 -11.63 38.30
CA GLY A 113 -15.37 -13.07 38.12
C GLY A 113 -14.25 -13.71 37.32
N GLY A 114 -13.82 -14.91 37.70
CA GLY A 114 -12.79 -15.65 37.00
C GLY A 114 -13.38 -16.57 35.93
N MET A 115 -12.81 -16.57 34.72
CA MET A 115 -13.09 -17.57 33.69
C MET A 115 -11.83 -18.35 33.33
N ARG A 116 -11.98 -19.66 33.17
CA ARG A 116 -11.03 -20.50 32.44
C ARG A 116 -11.82 -21.32 31.44
N LEU A 117 -11.36 -21.31 30.19
CA LEU A 117 -12.02 -22.02 29.10
C LEU A 117 -11.27 -23.34 28.89
N ASN A 118 -12.00 -24.44 28.88
CA ASN A 118 -11.51 -25.79 28.63
C ASN A 118 -12.11 -26.23 27.30
N ILE A 119 -11.30 -26.17 26.24
CA ILE A 119 -11.79 -26.27 24.86
C ILE A 119 -11.45 -27.65 24.30
N PHE A 120 -12.45 -28.30 23.73
CA PHE A 120 -12.39 -29.65 23.18
C PHE A 120 -12.85 -29.69 21.73
N TYR A 121 -12.38 -30.70 21.00
CA TYR A 121 -12.95 -31.09 19.72
C TYR A 121 -14.39 -31.61 19.91
N LYS A 122 -15.07 -31.87 18.79
CA LYS A 122 -16.47 -32.35 18.72
C LYS A 122 -16.74 -33.63 19.50
N ASP A 123 -15.72 -34.45 19.74
CA ASP A 123 -15.82 -35.67 20.55
C ASP A 123 -15.98 -35.37 22.06
N SER A 124 -15.83 -34.12 22.50
CA SER A 124 -15.92 -33.69 23.89
C SER A 124 -14.87 -34.32 24.84
N GLU A 125 -13.89 -35.04 24.30
CA GLU A 125 -12.85 -35.76 25.04
C GLU A 125 -11.45 -35.26 24.69
N THR A 126 -11.17 -35.05 23.39
CA THR A 126 -9.86 -34.63 22.94
C THR A 126 -9.66 -33.13 23.17
N PRO A 127 -8.65 -32.71 23.96
CA PRO A 127 -8.39 -31.29 24.18
C PRO A 127 -7.89 -30.59 22.93
N LEU A 128 -8.33 -29.35 22.73
CA LEU A 128 -7.90 -28.51 21.62
C LEU A 128 -6.70 -27.65 22.04
N ALA A 129 -5.49 -28.19 21.87
CA ALA A 129 -4.25 -27.50 22.20
C ALA A 129 -3.83 -26.46 21.16
N GLY A 130 -3.25 -25.34 21.61
CA GLY A 130 -2.73 -24.27 20.76
C GLY A 130 -3.81 -23.46 20.01
N ALA A 131 -5.07 -23.58 20.40
CA ALA A 131 -6.14 -22.75 19.86
C ALA A 131 -6.05 -21.34 20.43
N LYS A 132 -6.19 -20.35 19.55
CA LYS A 132 -6.22 -18.94 19.92
C LYS A 132 -7.61 -18.58 20.38
N VAL A 133 -7.72 -17.83 21.47
CA VAL A 133 -8.98 -17.51 22.11
C VAL A 133 -9.05 -16.03 22.38
N LEU A 134 -10.07 -15.40 21.78
CA LEU A 134 -10.33 -13.98 21.87
C LEU A 134 -11.60 -13.75 22.70
N ILE A 135 -11.47 -12.98 23.78
CA ILE A 135 -12.60 -12.62 24.63
C ILE A 135 -13.10 -11.24 24.23
N LYS A 136 -14.37 -11.18 23.84
CA LYS A 136 -15.07 -9.95 23.45
C LYS A 136 -16.27 -9.71 24.33
N SER A 137 -16.67 -8.46 24.51
CA SER A 137 -18.00 -8.11 25.00
C SER A 137 -19.03 -8.28 23.89
N HIS A 138 -20.31 -8.27 24.26
CA HIS A 138 -21.45 -8.41 23.35
C HIS A 138 -21.48 -7.39 22.18
N ASP A 139 -20.85 -6.22 22.35
CA ASP A 139 -20.66 -5.20 21.31
C ASP A 139 -19.49 -5.50 20.34
N GLY A 140 -18.82 -6.65 20.50
CA GLY A 140 -17.69 -7.08 19.69
C GLY A 140 -16.34 -6.51 20.13
N LYS A 141 -16.28 -5.64 21.15
CA LYS A 141 -15.02 -5.06 21.63
C LYS A 141 -14.19 -6.13 22.34
N GLN A 142 -12.92 -6.21 21.95
CA GLN A 142 -11.97 -7.17 22.51
C GLN A 142 -11.45 -6.72 23.88
N TRP A 143 -11.36 -7.65 24.81
CA TRP A 143 -10.84 -7.44 26.17
C TRP A 143 -9.67 -8.33 26.51
N ASP A 144 -9.51 -9.46 25.82
CA ASP A 144 -8.42 -10.38 26.09
C ASP A 144 -8.11 -11.30 24.91
N TYR A 145 -6.87 -11.77 24.85
CA TYR A 145 -6.39 -12.77 23.90
C TYR A 145 -5.46 -13.76 24.63
N THR A 146 -5.64 -15.05 24.36
CA THR A 146 -4.82 -16.12 24.96
C THR A 146 -4.78 -17.35 24.04
N GLU A 147 -3.92 -18.31 24.34
CA GLU A 147 -3.83 -19.59 23.64
C GLU A 147 -4.08 -20.73 24.64
N THR A 148 -4.64 -21.84 24.16
CA THR A 148 -4.82 -23.03 24.97
C THR A 148 -3.52 -23.82 25.12
N ASP A 149 -3.29 -24.38 26.30
CA ASP A 149 -2.19 -25.29 26.57
C ASP A 149 -2.44 -26.70 25.97
N GLN A 150 -1.55 -27.66 26.27
CA GLN A 150 -1.66 -29.04 25.81
C GLN A 150 -2.93 -29.76 26.29
N ASN A 151 -3.57 -29.25 27.35
CA ASN A 151 -4.81 -29.77 27.91
C ASN A 151 -6.04 -29.00 27.42
N GLY A 152 -5.91 -28.14 26.41
CA GLY A 152 -6.99 -27.33 25.87
C GLY A 152 -7.44 -26.21 26.81
N GLN A 153 -6.64 -25.86 27.82
CA GLN A 153 -6.99 -24.88 28.85
C GLN A 153 -6.40 -23.52 28.55
N THR A 154 -7.21 -22.48 28.67
CA THR A 154 -6.69 -21.11 28.70
C THR A 154 -6.10 -20.78 30.06
N ILE A 155 -5.25 -19.75 30.12
CA ILE A 155 -4.95 -19.10 31.40
C ILE A 155 -6.26 -18.56 31.98
N ARG A 156 -6.40 -18.59 33.32
CA ARG A 156 -7.55 -18.03 34.01
C ARG A 156 -7.52 -16.51 33.96
N LYS A 157 -8.66 -15.92 33.58
CA LYS A 157 -8.80 -14.47 33.38
C LYS A 157 -9.90 -13.91 34.25
N TRP A 158 -9.65 -12.75 34.84
CA TRP A 158 -10.55 -12.08 35.76
C TRP A 158 -11.13 -10.85 35.09
N LEU A 159 -12.43 -10.84 34.88
CA LEU A 159 -13.17 -9.79 34.17
C LEU A 159 -14.44 -9.42 34.94
N TYR A 160 -14.99 -8.23 34.69
CA TYR A 160 -16.14 -7.74 35.45
C TYR A 160 -17.46 -8.36 34.94
N PRO A 161 -18.29 -8.94 35.82
CA PRO A 161 -19.62 -9.38 35.42
C PRO A 161 -20.53 -8.18 35.15
N SER A 162 -21.50 -8.34 34.27
CA SER A 162 -22.58 -7.37 34.08
C SER A 162 -23.77 -7.71 34.96
N VAL A 163 -24.52 -6.69 35.39
CA VAL A 163 -25.82 -6.84 36.06
C VAL A 163 -27.00 -6.77 35.09
N LYS A 164 -26.74 -6.52 33.80
CA LYS A 164 -27.76 -6.44 32.75
C LYS A 164 -27.83 -7.77 32.00
N GLU A 165 -29.03 -8.34 31.88
CA GLU A 165 -29.24 -9.69 31.34
C GLU A 165 -28.76 -9.85 29.88
N GLY A 166 -28.87 -8.79 29.08
CA GLY A 166 -28.45 -8.76 27.68
C GLY A 166 -26.94 -8.66 27.45
N ASP A 167 -26.17 -8.41 28.50
CA ASP A 167 -24.72 -8.23 28.41
C ASP A 167 -24.01 -9.56 28.73
N PHE A 168 -23.06 -9.93 27.89
CA PHE A 168 -22.30 -11.16 28.03
C PHE A 168 -20.93 -11.05 27.35
N TYR A 169 -20.04 -11.96 27.72
CA TYR A 169 -18.80 -12.20 26.99
C TYR A 169 -19.01 -13.22 25.87
N ILE A 170 -18.20 -13.09 24.84
CA ILE A 170 -18.10 -13.97 23.70
C ILE A 170 -16.66 -14.49 23.68
N ALA A 171 -16.49 -15.80 23.59
CA ALA A 171 -15.19 -16.39 23.27
C ALA A 171 -15.16 -16.77 21.80
N GLU A 172 -14.28 -16.15 21.03
CA GLU A 172 -13.97 -16.53 19.66
C GLU A 172 -12.71 -17.39 19.67
N ILE A 173 -12.89 -18.68 19.44
CA ILE A 173 -11.84 -19.70 19.39
C ILE A 173 -11.41 -19.86 17.93
N SER A 174 -10.10 -19.97 17.67
CA SER A 174 -9.59 -20.20 16.32
C SER A 174 -8.41 -21.16 16.24
N ILE A 175 -8.36 -21.91 15.13
CA ILE A 175 -7.26 -22.80 14.74
C ILE A 175 -6.67 -22.23 13.45
N GLY A 176 -5.87 -21.16 13.60
CA GLY A 176 -5.39 -20.35 12.48
C GLY A 176 -6.41 -19.32 11.99
N SER A 177 -6.03 -18.51 11.00
CA SER A 177 -6.75 -17.28 10.61
C SER A 177 -8.15 -17.48 10.01
N ASN A 178 -8.44 -18.66 9.45
CA ASN A 178 -9.68 -18.93 8.71
C ASN A 178 -10.64 -19.90 9.40
N ILE A 179 -10.25 -20.50 10.53
CA ILE A 179 -11.07 -21.47 11.26
C ILE A 179 -11.49 -20.86 12.58
N LYS A 180 -12.74 -20.39 12.68
CA LYS A 180 -13.28 -19.71 13.87
C LYS A 180 -14.52 -20.41 14.42
N TYR A 181 -14.64 -20.47 15.74
CA TYR A 181 -15.78 -20.99 16.48
C TYR A 181 -16.13 -19.98 17.57
N VAL A 182 -17.38 -19.56 17.61
CA VAL A 182 -17.84 -18.55 18.56
C VAL A 182 -18.68 -19.24 19.63
N TYR A 183 -18.25 -19.12 20.88
CA TYR A 183 -18.99 -19.56 22.04
C TYR A 183 -19.56 -18.35 22.78
N SER A 184 -20.88 -18.29 22.87
CA SER A 184 -21.62 -17.26 23.58
C SER A 184 -22.99 -17.80 23.99
N PRO A 185 -23.62 -17.25 25.04
CA PRO A 185 -23.09 -16.22 25.94
C PRO A 185 -22.24 -16.80 27.07
N ILE A 186 -21.17 -16.11 27.47
CA ILE A 186 -20.43 -16.36 28.72
C ILE A 186 -20.85 -15.29 29.74
N ARG A 187 -21.43 -15.74 30.85
CA ARG A 187 -21.80 -14.86 31.97
C ARG A 187 -20.95 -15.19 33.18
N LEU A 188 -20.41 -14.15 33.82
CA LEU A 188 -19.56 -14.32 34.99
C LEU A 188 -20.34 -14.10 36.28
N GLN A 189 -19.95 -14.84 37.32
CA GLN A 189 -20.39 -14.60 38.67
C GLN A 189 -19.29 -13.88 39.44
N PRO A 190 -19.61 -12.84 40.22
CA PRO A 190 -18.62 -12.12 41.01
C PRO A 190 -17.99 -13.05 42.05
N ASN A 191 -16.69 -12.87 42.30
CA ASN A 191 -15.88 -13.62 43.28
C ASN A 191 -15.73 -15.13 43.01
N LEU A 192 -16.20 -15.64 41.87
CA LEU A 192 -16.14 -17.07 41.56
C LEU A 192 -15.14 -17.36 40.44
N ALA A 193 -14.25 -18.32 40.68
CA ALA A 193 -13.39 -18.89 39.65
C ALA A 193 -14.16 -20.00 38.91
N GLN A 194 -14.71 -19.67 37.73
CA GLN A 194 -15.54 -20.58 36.95
C GLN A 194 -14.73 -21.31 35.87
N GLU A 195 -15.17 -22.53 35.55
CA GLU A 195 -14.66 -23.37 34.47
C GLU A 195 -15.73 -23.50 33.39
N PHE A 196 -15.40 -23.18 32.15
CA PHE A 196 -16.32 -23.34 31.03
C PHE A 196 -15.81 -24.45 30.11
N LYS A 197 -16.54 -25.57 30.02
CA LYS A 197 -16.27 -26.61 29.03
C LYS A 197 -16.88 -26.19 27.70
N ILE A 198 -16.03 -25.99 26.69
CA ILE A 198 -16.44 -25.62 25.34
C ILE A 198 -16.14 -26.80 24.41
N VAL A 199 -17.18 -27.33 23.78
CA VAL A 199 -17.06 -28.35 22.74
C VAL A 199 -17.30 -27.68 21.40
N THR A 200 -16.30 -27.72 20.52
CA THR A 200 -16.37 -27.10 19.20
C THR A 200 -17.11 -28.01 18.21
N LYS A 201 -17.49 -27.47 17.05
CA LYS A 201 -18.05 -28.29 15.95
C LYS A 201 -17.00 -29.11 15.19
N TRP A 202 -15.72 -28.96 15.52
CA TRP A 202 -14.60 -29.48 14.75
C TRP A 202 -14.25 -30.91 15.16
N PRO A 203 -14.17 -31.87 14.23
CA PRO A 203 -13.67 -33.19 14.58
C PRO A 203 -12.16 -33.13 14.78
N THR A 204 -11.64 -34.14 15.48
CA THR A 204 -10.20 -34.35 15.62
C THR A 204 -9.55 -34.70 14.28
N ILE A 205 -10.28 -35.43 13.43
CA ILE A 205 -9.86 -35.88 12.11
C ILE A 205 -11.00 -35.66 11.12
N VAL A 206 -10.70 -35.04 9.98
CA VAL A 206 -11.59 -34.93 8.82
C VAL A 206 -11.49 -36.23 8.02
N ASP A 207 -12.51 -37.08 8.13
CA ASP A 207 -12.59 -38.38 7.43
C ASP A 207 -13.23 -38.26 6.02
N LYS A 208 -13.49 -37.04 5.57
CA LYS A 208 -13.96 -36.74 4.22
C LYS A 208 -12.79 -36.76 3.22
N LEU A 209 -13.06 -37.22 1.99
CA LEU A 209 -12.09 -37.16 0.90
C LEU A 209 -11.85 -35.71 0.48
N ILE A 210 -10.62 -35.24 0.67
CA ILE A 210 -10.16 -33.91 0.28
C ILE A 210 -9.59 -34.01 -1.13
N THR A 211 -10.24 -33.34 -2.08
CA THR A 211 -9.82 -33.37 -3.49
C THR A 211 -9.11 -32.08 -3.87
N VAL A 212 -7.91 -32.23 -4.40
CA VAL A 212 -7.10 -31.17 -4.99
C VAL A 212 -7.11 -31.32 -6.51
N GLU A 213 -7.56 -30.29 -7.20
CA GLU A 213 -7.47 -30.15 -8.64
C GLU A 213 -6.21 -29.36 -9.01
N VAL A 214 -5.32 -29.99 -9.76
CA VAL A 214 -4.07 -29.41 -10.22
C VAL A 214 -4.25 -28.94 -11.67
N TYR A 215 -4.01 -27.67 -11.89
CA TYR A 215 -4.22 -26.97 -13.16
C TYR A 215 -2.90 -26.55 -13.79
N ASN A 216 -2.74 -26.80 -15.09
CA ASN A 216 -1.59 -26.31 -15.85
C ASN A 216 -1.81 -24.87 -16.37
N SER A 217 -3.07 -24.42 -16.44
CA SER A 217 -3.48 -23.08 -16.89
C SER A 217 -4.74 -22.63 -16.13
N THR A 218 -5.26 -21.43 -16.40
CA THR A 218 -6.48 -20.89 -15.75
C THR A 218 -7.74 -21.75 -15.94
N LYS A 219 -7.77 -22.66 -16.93
CA LYS A 219 -8.95 -23.47 -17.25
C LYS A 219 -8.71 -24.98 -17.31
N ASN A 220 -7.48 -25.42 -17.59
CA ASN A 220 -7.19 -26.83 -17.86
C ASN A 220 -6.41 -27.50 -16.73
N LYS A 221 -6.90 -28.68 -16.29
CA LYS A 221 -6.21 -29.57 -15.35
C LYS A 221 -4.99 -30.20 -16.00
N VAL A 222 -3.99 -30.55 -15.19
CA VAL A 222 -2.84 -31.35 -15.65
C VAL A 222 -3.31 -32.73 -16.10
N THR A 223 -2.61 -33.28 -17.07
CA THR A 223 -2.86 -34.58 -17.66
C THR A 223 -1.57 -35.39 -17.67
N LYS A 224 -1.66 -36.66 -18.09
CA LYS A 224 -0.48 -37.53 -18.26
C LYS A 224 0.61 -36.92 -19.15
N GLN A 225 0.22 -36.08 -20.12
CA GLN A 225 1.15 -35.43 -21.06
C GLN A 225 1.97 -34.32 -20.40
N ASP A 226 1.48 -33.74 -19.31
CA ASP A 226 2.16 -32.68 -18.57
C ASP A 226 3.23 -33.22 -17.60
N GLY A 227 3.25 -34.54 -17.38
CA GLY A 227 4.21 -35.24 -16.54
C GLY A 227 3.60 -35.86 -15.29
N ALA A 228 4.43 -36.57 -14.51
CA ALA A 228 4.01 -37.16 -13.24
C ALA A 228 4.20 -36.14 -12.11
N PHE A 229 3.12 -35.84 -11.40
CA PHE A 229 3.15 -34.91 -10.28
C PHE A 229 2.80 -35.61 -8.96
N ILE A 230 3.35 -35.07 -7.88
CA ILE A 230 3.06 -35.48 -6.51
C ILE A 230 2.54 -34.26 -5.76
N ALA A 231 1.41 -34.41 -5.08
CA ALA A 231 0.90 -33.43 -4.14
C ALA A 231 1.34 -33.80 -2.71
N GLN A 232 2.00 -32.87 -2.03
CA GLN A 232 2.49 -33.03 -0.66
C GLN A 232 1.83 -32.00 0.25
N LEU A 233 1.44 -32.41 1.45
CA LEU A 233 0.95 -31.54 2.50
C LEU A 233 1.96 -31.46 3.62
N PHE A 234 2.19 -30.24 4.09
CA PHE A 234 3.05 -29.95 5.22
C PHE A 234 2.28 -29.16 6.28
N ASP A 235 2.53 -29.47 7.55
CA ASP A 235 2.00 -28.69 8.67
C ASP A 235 2.76 -27.36 8.85
N SER A 236 2.34 -26.54 9.82
CA SER A 236 2.99 -25.27 10.16
C SER A 236 4.45 -25.44 10.62
N LYS A 237 4.85 -26.65 11.03
CA LYS A 237 6.22 -27.00 11.44
C LYS A 237 7.06 -27.58 10.30
N LYS A 238 6.57 -27.48 9.06
CA LYS A 238 7.20 -28.02 7.84
C LYS A 238 7.40 -29.55 7.89
N ASN A 239 6.64 -30.27 8.71
CA ASN A 239 6.61 -31.73 8.64
C ASN A 239 5.68 -32.16 7.52
N LYS A 240 6.12 -33.12 6.69
CA LYS A 240 5.26 -33.72 5.67
C LYS A 240 4.21 -34.61 6.34
N VAL A 241 2.94 -34.21 6.27
CA VAL A 241 1.83 -34.93 6.90
C VAL A 241 1.12 -35.90 5.96
N ALA A 242 1.15 -35.63 4.65
CA ALA A 242 0.56 -36.50 3.65
C ALA A 242 1.19 -36.27 2.27
N GLU A 243 1.08 -37.29 1.42
CA GLU A 243 1.56 -37.28 0.05
C GLU A 243 0.67 -38.16 -0.80
N THR A 244 0.40 -37.74 -2.03
CA THR A 244 -0.39 -38.51 -2.99
C THR A 244 0.04 -38.19 -4.43
N LEU A 245 -0.11 -39.15 -5.33
CA LEU A 245 0.12 -38.92 -6.75
C LEU A 245 -1.03 -38.09 -7.34
N VAL A 246 -0.69 -37.16 -8.22
CA VAL A 246 -1.69 -36.49 -9.04
C VAL A 246 -2.02 -37.43 -10.20
N THR A 247 -3.31 -37.76 -10.32
CA THR A 247 -3.83 -38.63 -11.37
C THR A 247 -3.73 -37.98 -12.76
N ASP A 248 -3.88 -38.79 -13.81
CA ASP A 248 -3.91 -38.34 -15.21
C ASP A 248 -5.09 -37.40 -15.54
N LYS A 249 -6.03 -37.19 -14.61
CA LYS A 249 -7.13 -36.22 -14.69
C LYS A 249 -6.86 -34.94 -13.87
N GLY A 250 -5.64 -34.80 -13.35
CA GLY A 250 -5.21 -33.66 -12.53
C GLY A 250 -5.86 -33.62 -11.16
N LEU A 251 -6.19 -34.78 -10.59
CA LEU A 251 -6.77 -34.89 -9.25
C LEU A 251 -5.76 -35.52 -8.28
N ALA A 252 -5.62 -34.94 -7.11
CA ALA A 252 -4.94 -35.50 -5.95
C ALA A 252 -5.93 -35.64 -4.80
N HIS A 253 -5.84 -36.73 -4.04
CA HIS A 253 -6.78 -37.01 -2.95
C HIS A 253 -6.05 -37.24 -1.63
N PHE A 254 -6.54 -36.57 -0.58
CA PHE A 254 -6.11 -36.74 0.80
C PHE A 254 -7.31 -37.13 1.67
N SER A 255 -7.06 -37.76 2.80
CA SER A 255 -8.09 -38.15 3.77
C SER A 255 -7.47 -38.30 5.16
N LYS A 256 -8.29 -38.35 6.20
CA LYS A 256 -7.85 -38.59 7.58
C LYS A 256 -6.83 -37.55 8.08
N LEU A 257 -7.03 -36.29 7.68
CA LEU A 257 -6.21 -35.17 8.11
C LEU A 257 -6.82 -34.52 9.35
N LYS A 258 -5.97 -34.04 10.26
CA LYS A 258 -6.44 -33.21 11.36
C LYS A 258 -7.00 -31.89 10.80
N ILE A 259 -7.91 -31.28 11.54
CA ILE A 259 -8.38 -29.94 11.21
C ILE A 259 -7.22 -28.93 11.38
N GLY A 260 -7.07 -27.99 10.46
CA GLY A 260 -6.00 -26.98 10.55
C GLY A 260 -5.51 -26.44 9.22
N ASN A 261 -4.50 -25.58 9.27
CA ASN A 261 -3.84 -25.02 8.10
C ASN A 261 -2.65 -25.87 7.65
N TYR A 262 -2.51 -26.02 6.33
CA TYR A 262 -1.43 -26.80 5.71
C TYR A 262 -0.85 -26.08 4.50
N ALA A 263 0.45 -26.30 4.25
CA ALA A 263 1.09 -25.97 2.98
C ALA A 263 0.93 -27.13 2.00
N LEU A 264 0.18 -26.89 0.93
CA LEU A 264 0.09 -27.79 -0.21
C LEU A 264 1.18 -27.44 -1.23
N HIS A 265 2.05 -28.40 -1.55
CA HIS A 265 3.04 -28.29 -2.60
C HIS A 265 2.78 -29.30 -3.71
N ILE A 266 2.83 -28.86 -4.96
CA ILE A 266 2.87 -29.76 -6.12
C ILE A 266 4.29 -29.85 -6.61
N LYS A 267 4.83 -31.06 -6.66
CA LYS A 267 6.19 -31.35 -7.15
C LYS A 267 6.14 -32.20 -8.40
N GLN A 268 7.09 -31.98 -9.30
CA GLN A 268 7.29 -32.86 -10.45
C GLN A 268 8.19 -34.03 -10.07
N LYS A 269 7.84 -35.23 -10.51
CA LYS A 269 8.66 -36.43 -10.31
C LYS A 269 9.63 -36.56 -11.48
N ASP A 270 10.91 -36.24 -11.25
CA ASP A 270 11.97 -36.45 -12.23
C ASP A 270 12.68 -37.80 -12.03
N SER A 271 13.29 -38.30 -13.10
CA SER A 271 14.02 -39.58 -13.21
C SER A 271 15.24 -39.71 -12.28
N THR A 272 15.65 -38.63 -11.62
CA THR A 272 16.88 -38.51 -10.79
C THR A 272 16.61 -38.20 -9.31
N ALA A 273 15.38 -38.40 -8.82
CA ALA A 273 14.95 -38.23 -7.42
C ALA A 273 15.02 -36.80 -6.83
N GLN A 274 15.47 -35.78 -7.57
CA GLN A 274 15.31 -34.38 -7.16
C GLN A 274 13.90 -33.88 -7.53
N THR A 275 13.07 -33.57 -6.53
CA THR A 275 11.69 -33.11 -6.71
C THR A 275 11.60 -31.60 -6.59
N LYS A 276 11.57 -30.89 -7.73
CA LYS A 276 11.35 -29.44 -7.77
C LYS A 276 9.89 -29.11 -7.45
N SER A 277 9.68 -28.20 -6.49
CA SER A 277 8.35 -27.63 -6.21
C SER A 277 7.93 -26.71 -7.34
N LEU A 278 6.76 -26.97 -7.93
CA LEU A 278 6.21 -26.23 -9.06
C LEU A 278 5.19 -25.19 -8.62
N ALA A 279 4.35 -25.53 -7.65
CA ALA A 279 3.35 -24.62 -7.09
C ALA A 279 3.13 -24.91 -5.62
N SER A 280 2.75 -23.86 -4.89
CA SER A 280 2.43 -23.95 -3.47
C SER A 280 1.16 -23.17 -3.15
N LYS A 281 0.35 -23.66 -2.22
CA LYS A 281 -0.87 -23.01 -1.75
C LYS A 281 -1.07 -23.29 -0.26
N LYS A 282 -1.38 -22.26 0.52
CA LYS A 282 -1.91 -22.46 1.87
C LYS A 282 -3.36 -22.93 1.76
N ILE A 283 -3.67 -24.04 2.43
CA ILE A 283 -5.01 -24.61 2.47
C ILE A 283 -5.45 -24.78 3.93
N THR A 284 -6.76 -24.75 4.13
CA THR A 284 -7.38 -24.93 5.43
C THR A 284 -8.25 -26.18 5.35
N ILE A 285 -7.97 -27.18 6.17
CA ILE A 285 -8.72 -28.44 6.23
C ILE A 285 -9.80 -28.33 7.29
N THR A 286 -11.07 -28.52 6.89
CA THR A 286 -12.27 -28.56 7.72
C THR A 286 -13.28 -29.58 7.16
N ASP A 287 -14.34 -29.90 7.91
CA ASP A 287 -15.43 -30.79 7.41
C ASP A 287 -16.23 -30.18 6.25
N GLU A 288 -16.25 -28.86 6.16
CA GLU A 288 -16.97 -28.09 5.15
C GLU A 288 -16.12 -27.89 3.88
N ILE A 289 -14.93 -28.49 3.80
CA ILE A 289 -14.01 -28.25 2.70
C ILE A 289 -14.59 -28.68 1.35
N GLU A 290 -14.47 -27.75 0.39
CA GLU A 290 -14.77 -27.95 -1.02
C GLU A 290 -13.53 -28.40 -1.80
N THR A 291 -13.70 -28.66 -3.10
CA THR A 291 -12.60 -29.01 -3.99
C THR A 291 -11.57 -27.87 -4.08
N LEU A 292 -10.32 -28.16 -3.73
CA LEU A 292 -9.22 -27.20 -3.71
C LEU A 292 -8.58 -27.10 -5.09
N LYS A 293 -8.38 -25.90 -5.62
CA LYS A 293 -7.68 -25.69 -6.91
C LYS A 293 -6.26 -25.15 -6.69
N ILE A 294 -5.31 -25.67 -7.44
CA ILE A 294 -3.91 -25.19 -7.48
C ILE A 294 -3.42 -25.12 -8.93
N TYR A 295 -2.73 -24.05 -9.29
CA TYR A 295 -2.34 -23.70 -10.65
C TYR A 295 -0.81 -23.67 -10.79
N LEU A 296 -0.23 -24.53 -11.62
CA LEU A 296 1.22 -24.68 -11.75
C LEU A 296 1.90 -23.42 -12.32
N ASN A 297 1.30 -22.80 -13.34
CA ASN A 297 1.91 -21.68 -14.08
C ASN A 297 1.25 -20.32 -13.82
N ASN A 298 0.35 -20.26 -12.82
CA ASN A 298 -0.33 -19.03 -12.40
C ASN A 298 -0.26 -18.93 -10.86
N PRO A 299 0.94 -18.79 -10.29
CA PRO A 299 1.16 -18.83 -8.84
C PRO A 299 0.36 -17.76 -8.10
N GLU A 300 0.04 -16.63 -8.73
CA GLU A 300 -0.82 -15.58 -8.21
C GLU A 300 -2.24 -16.07 -7.86
N MET A 301 -2.76 -17.08 -8.56
CA MET A 301 -4.08 -17.65 -8.28
C MET A 301 -4.07 -18.67 -7.12
N ASN A 302 -2.87 -19.04 -6.66
CA ASN A 302 -2.71 -19.99 -5.56
C ASN A 302 -2.62 -19.32 -4.20
N ASN A 303 -2.44 -18.00 -4.16
CA ASN A 303 -2.27 -17.29 -2.91
C ASN A 303 -3.41 -16.28 -2.72
N PRO A 304 -4.33 -16.49 -1.76
CA PRO A 304 -5.34 -15.50 -1.42
C PRO A 304 -4.77 -14.31 -0.63
N TYR A 305 -3.51 -14.39 -0.16
CA TYR A 305 -2.89 -13.39 0.72
C TYR A 305 -1.53 -12.94 0.18
N LEU A 306 -1.04 -11.77 0.61
CA LEU A 306 0.32 -11.34 0.30
C LEU A 306 1.28 -12.08 1.25
N ASN A 307 2.44 -12.49 0.76
CA ASN A 307 3.47 -13.11 1.60
C ASN A 307 4.83 -12.60 1.11
N CYS A 308 5.54 -11.89 1.97
CA CYS A 308 6.85 -11.34 1.67
C CYS A 308 8.00 -12.33 1.92
N ASN A 309 7.73 -13.42 2.65
CA ASN A 309 8.74 -14.27 3.30
C ASN A 309 9.80 -13.43 4.02
N CYS A 310 9.33 -12.39 4.73
CA CYS A 310 10.17 -11.39 5.34
C CYS A 310 10.10 -11.38 6.86
N VAL A 311 11.24 -11.05 7.46
CA VAL A 311 11.47 -10.91 8.89
C VAL A 311 11.87 -9.47 9.13
N ALA A 312 11.17 -8.76 10.02
CA ALA A 312 11.62 -7.46 10.50
C ALA A 312 12.11 -7.57 11.94
N PHE A 313 13.22 -6.93 12.26
CA PHE A 313 13.69 -6.79 13.63
C PHE A 313 13.33 -5.41 14.17
N ARG A 314 12.85 -5.38 15.41
CA ARG A 314 12.44 -4.19 16.13
C ARG A 314 13.23 -4.11 17.43
N LEU A 315 13.92 -3.00 17.65
CA LEU A 315 14.64 -2.70 18.88
C LEU A 315 13.98 -1.52 19.60
N ASP A 316 13.41 -1.77 20.76
CA ASP A 316 12.68 -0.77 21.54
C ASP A 316 13.59 -0.04 22.53
N ASP A 317 13.06 1.02 23.17
CA ASP A 317 13.69 1.75 24.27
C ASP A 317 15.06 2.43 23.98
N ILE A 318 15.29 2.91 22.76
CA ILE A 318 16.51 3.68 22.44
C ILE A 318 16.48 5.05 23.12
N GLN A 319 17.51 5.32 23.94
CA GLN A 319 17.63 6.50 24.80
C GLN A 319 19.06 6.71 25.30
N ASP A 320 19.41 7.92 25.74
CA ASP A 320 20.81 8.29 26.05
C ASP A 320 21.37 7.67 27.34
N TYR A 321 20.57 7.59 28.40
CA TYR A 321 21.10 7.39 29.76
C TYR A 321 21.09 5.94 30.25
N TYR A 322 20.60 4.99 29.47
CA TYR A 322 20.36 3.62 29.95
C TYR A 322 20.94 2.55 29.02
N LEU A 323 21.93 1.78 29.48
CA LEU A 323 22.51 0.64 28.73
C LEU A 323 23.09 0.99 27.35
N ALA A 324 23.72 2.16 27.23
CA ALA A 324 24.26 2.67 25.96
C ALA A 324 25.18 1.69 25.20
N PRO A 325 26.12 0.97 25.84
CA PRO A 325 26.97 0.00 25.14
C PRO A 325 26.18 -1.13 24.48
N ALA A 326 25.10 -1.62 25.10
CA ALA A 326 24.27 -2.67 24.52
C ALA A 326 23.47 -2.13 23.31
N GLN A 327 22.88 -0.95 23.43
CA GLN A 327 22.19 -0.29 22.30
C GLN A 327 23.13 -0.13 21.09
N ILE A 328 24.35 0.37 21.33
CA ILE A 328 25.35 0.59 20.28
C ILE A 328 25.78 -0.73 19.66
N GLU A 329 26.06 -1.76 20.46
CA GLU A 329 26.52 -3.04 19.94
C GLU A 329 25.43 -3.71 19.09
N ILE A 330 24.16 -3.69 19.52
CA ILE A 330 23.06 -4.27 18.72
C ILE A 330 22.96 -3.57 17.35
N ILE A 331 22.86 -2.24 17.32
CA ILE A 331 22.76 -1.49 16.05
C ILE A 331 24.00 -1.75 15.17
N SER A 332 25.18 -1.80 15.78
CA SER A 332 26.43 -2.10 15.09
C SER A 332 26.45 -3.53 14.53
N THR A 333 25.94 -4.52 15.25
CA THR A 333 25.81 -5.92 14.77
C THR A 333 24.95 -5.99 13.52
N PHE A 334 23.80 -5.30 13.48
CA PHE A 334 22.96 -5.24 12.29
C PHE A 334 23.69 -4.58 11.10
N GLY A 335 24.43 -3.49 11.36
CA GLY A 335 25.28 -2.85 10.36
C GLY A 335 26.39 -3.77 9.82
N LYS A 336 27.14 -4.44 10.71
CA LYS A 336 28.20 -5.42 10.36
C LYS A 336 27.66 -6.58 9.54
N LYS A 337 26.45 -7.04 9.87
CA LYS A 337 25.77 -8.12 9.14
C LYS A 337 25.11 -7.64 7.85
N GLU A 338 25.17 -6.36 7.50
CA GLU A 338 24.46 -5.75 6.38
C GLU A 338 22.95 -6.05 6.40
N THR A 339 22.32 -5.90 7.56
CA THR A 339 20.92 -6.26 7.80
C THR A 339 20.13 -5.04 8.28
N PRO A 340 18.95 -4.75 7.71
CA PRO A 340 18.12 -3.64 8.18
C PRO A 340 17.55 -3.92 9.58
N LEU A 341 17.25 -2.84 10.31
CA LEU A 341 16.72 -2.85 11.67
C LEU A 341 15.75 -1.67 11.84
N THR A 342 14.67 -1.85 12.58
CA THR A 342 13.80 -0.75 13.01
C THR A 342 14.06 -0.43 14.48
N VAL A 343 14.35 0.84 14.80
CA VAL A 343 14.69 1.30 16.16
C VAL A 343 13.62 2.25 16.71
N GLY A 344 13.05 1.93 17.87
CA GLY A 344 12.07 2.75 18.58
C GLY A 344 12.75 3.78 19.47
N ILE A 345 12.66 5.06 19.10
CA ILE A 345 13.32 6.16 19.81
C ILE A 345 12.36 6.79 20.84
N ILE A 346 12.82 6.91 22.09
CA ILE A 346 12.11 7.66 23.12
C ILE A 346 12.50 9.14 23.02
N GLY A 347 11.55 10.00 22.63
CA GLY A 347 11.84 11.38 22.26
C GLY A 347 12.44 12.25 23.37
N GLY A 348 11.86 12.22 24.57
CA GLY A 348 12.26 13.15 25.62
C GLY A 348 13.64 12.90 26.24
N VAL A 349 14.32 11.83 25.84
CA VAL A 349 15.54 11.33 26.49
C VAL A 349 16.63 10.92 25.49
N ILE A 350 16.51 11.38 24.24
CA ILE A 350 17.48 11.15 23.17
C ILE A 350 18.14 12.47 22.74
N GLY A 351 19.42 12.42 22.36
CA GLY A 351 20.17 13.53 21.76
C GLY A 351 21.42 14.00 22.50
N GLU A 352 21.59 13.63 23.76
CA GLU A 352 22.73 14.02 24.60
C GLU A 352 23.91 13.05 24.46
N ASP A 353 23.68 11.73 24.40
CA ASP A 353 24.76 10.75 24.22
C ASP A 353 25.16 10.66 22.74
N GLN A 354 26.22 11.40 22.39
CA GLN A 354 26.73 11.46 21.02
C GLN A 354 27.14 10.09 20.47
N ARG A 355 27.46 9.09 21.30
CA ARG A 355 27.80 7.75 20.82
C ARG A 355 26.56 7.07 20.25
N ILE A 356 25.43 7.16 20.93
CA ILE A 356 24.15 6.64 20.44
C ILE A 356 23.69 7.43 19.23
N VAL A 357 23.69 8.78 19.32
CA VAL A 357 23.28 9.64 18.20
C VAL A 357 24.09 9.36 16.93
N THR A 358 25.41 9.24 17.06
CA THR A 358 26.30 8.92 15.92
C THR A 358 26.03 7.53 15.39
N THR A 359 25.81 6.55 16.26
CA THR A 359 25.51 5.17 15.85
C THR A 359 24.22 5.09 15.04
N VAL A 360 23.15 5.77 15.48
CA VAL A 360 21.87 5.85 14.76
C VAL A 360 22.04 6.60 13.43
N LYS A 361 22.75 7.74 13.40
CA LYS A 361 23.03 8.49 12.16
C LYS A 361 23.80 7.66 11.14
N ASN A 362 24.80 6.92 11.58
CA ASN A 362 25.57 6.03 10.70
C ASN A 362 24.69 4.90 10.17
N GLY A 363 23.81 4.35 11.01
CA GLY A 363 22.82 3.35 10.60
C GLY A 363 21.85 3.85 9.53
N LEU A 364 21.46 5.13 9.56
CA LEU A 364 20.54 5.74 8.58
C LEU A 364 21.14 5.84 7.16
N VAL A 365 22.46 5.95 7.04
CA VAL A 365 23.18 6.09 5.76
C VAL A 365 23.95 4.82 5.37
N ALA A 366 23.79 3.74 6.12
CA ALA A 366 24.43 2.46 5.84
C ALA A 366 23.87 1.80 4.56
N LYS A 367 24.62 0.84 4.02
CA LYS A 367 24.22 0.04 2.84
C LYS A 367 22.85 -0.63 3.03
N SER A 368 22.61 -1.15 4.24
CA SER A 368 21.30 -1.62 4.70
C SER A 368 20.80 -0.66 5.77
N PRO A 369 20.07 0.39 5.41
CA PRO A 369 19.73 1.47 6.33
C PRO A 369 18.76 0.99 7.41
N ILE A 370 18.88 1.58 8.60
CA ILE A 370 17.89 1.39 9.68
C ILE A 370 16.66 2.27 9.45
N GLU A 371 15.52 1.87 10.00
CA GLU A 371 14.33 2.68 10.13
C GLU A 371 14.24 3.26 11.55
N VAL A 372 13.92 4.55 11.66
CA VAL A 372 13.64 5.20 12.95
C VAL A 372 12.14 5.29 13.18
N ALA A 373 11.66 4.67 14.25
CA ALA A 373 10.28 4.67 14.68
C ALA A 373 10.07 5.56 15.91
N ASN A 374 8.86 6.10 16.05
CA ASN A 374 8.46 6.89 17.21
C ASN A 374 8.04 5.96 18.35
N HIS A 375 8.67 6.11 19.53
CA HIS A 375 8.33 5.38 20.75
C HIS A 375 7.82 6.29 21.88
N SER A 376 7.01 7.30 21.53
CA SER A 376 6.44 8.31 22.42
C SER A 376 7.49 9.14 23.18
N TRP A 377 7.01 10.03 24.05
CA TRP A 377 7.84 10.90 24.89
C TRP A 377 7.99 10.29 26.28
N ASN A 378 9.23 10.13 26.75
CA ASN A 378 9.58 9.55 28.06
C ASN A 378 8.95 8.16 28.34
N ASN A 379 8.73 7.36 27.29
CA ASN A 379 8.07 6.06 27.36
C ASN A 379 6.67 6.12 28.02
N ARG A 380 6.00 7.27 27.97
CA ARG A 380 4.66 7.44 28.56
C ARG A 380 3.63 6.68 27.73
N VAL A 381 2.87 5.81 28.41
CA VAL A 381 1.76 5.07 27.79
C VAL A 381 0.74 6.04 27.21
N VAL A 382 0.71 6.18 25.90
CA VAL A 382 -0.14 7.18 25.22
C VAL A 382 -1.62 6.94 25.51
N ALA A 383 -2.05 5.69 25.63
CA ALA A 383 -3.45 5.36 25.88
C ALA A 383 -3.99 5.86 27.24
N THR A 384 -3.13 6.24 28.19
CA THR A 384 -3.54 6.68 29.54
C THR A 384 -3.74 8.18 29.68
N VAL A 385 -3.51 8.96 28.61
CA VAL A 385 -3.62 10.42 28.63
C VAL A 385 -4.71 10.93 27.68
N PRO A 386 -5.25 12.15 27.91
CA PRO A 386 -6.22 12.77 27.02
C PRO A 386 -5.72 12.86 25.58
N LYS A 387 -6.65 12.84 24.62
CA LYS A 387 -6.33 12.90 23.18
C LYS A 387 -5.37 14.04 22.80
N ALA A 388 -5.56 15.23 23.37
CA ALA A 388 -4.68 16.37 23.10
C ALA A 388 -3.24 16.12 23.55
N ASP A 389 -3.07 15.46 24.71
CA ASP A 389 -1.75 15.11 25.23
C ASP A 389 -1.13 13.96 24.43
N GLN A 390 -1.92 13.00 23.97
CA GLN A 390 -1.43 11.94 23.06
C GLN A 390 -0.81 12.55 21.80
N ASP A 391 -1.55 13.47 21.16
CA ASP A 391 -1.10 14.17 19.97
C ASP A 391 0.18 14.97 20.23
N LYS A 392 0.24 15.66 21.37
CA LYS A 392 1.44 16.37 21.80
C LYS A 392 2.65 15.45 22.01
N LEU A 393 2.50 14.34 22.73
CA LEU A 393 3.61 13.40 22.99
C LEU A 393 4.13 12.81 21.68
N ILE A 394 3.24 12.44 20.76
CA ILE A 394 3.61 11.90 19.44
C ILE A 394 4.32 12.97 18.60
N GLN A 395 3.77 14.19 18.56
CA GLN A 395 4.34 15.31 17.81
C GLN A 395 5.71 15.73 18.35
N ASP A 396 5.85 15.96 19.65
CA ASP A 396 7.11 16.36 20.29
C ASP A 396 8.22 15.35 20.00
N THR A 397 7.90 14.04 20.07
CA THR A 397 8.87 12.99 19.73
C THR A 397 9.26 13.02 18.26
N ASN A 398 8.32 13.21 17.33
CA ASN A 398 8.63 13.34 15.89
C ASN A 398 9.51 14.57 15.62
N GLU A 399 9.21 15.72 16.22
CA GLU A 399 9.99 16.95 16.07
C GLU A 399 11.42 16.77 16.61
N LYS A 400 11.56 16.13 17.77
CA LYS A 400 12.87 15.84 18.38
C LYS A 400 13.69 14.86 17.54
N ILE A 401 13.06 13.80 17.02
CA ILE A 401 13.69 12.85 16.09
C ILE A 401 14.13 13.57 14.81
N ASN A 402 13.26 14.37 14.19
CA ASN A 402 13.60 15.11 12.98
C ASN A 402 14.76 16.09 13.20
N LYS A 403 14.74 16.82 14.32
CA LYS A 403 15.81 17.74 14.69
C LYS A 403 17.17 17.07 14.84
N ILE A 404 17.22 15.87 15.43
CA ILE A 404 18.48 15.17 15.71
C ILE A 404 18.96 14.37 14.50
N PHE A 405 18.05 13.64 13.86
CA PHE A 405 18.37 12.60 12.87
C PHE A 405 17.96 12.96 11.44
N GLY A 406 17.20 14.04 11.21
CA GLY A 406 16.77 14.48 9.88
C GLY A 406 15.68 13.63 9.24
N VAL A 407 15.01 12.78 10.02
CA VAL A 407 13.98 11.84 9.54
C VAL A 407 12.65 12.09 10.23
N THR A 408 11.56 11.82 9.52
CA THR A 408 10.20 11.86 10.08
C THR A 408 9.68 10.44 10.20
N PRO A 409 9.44 9.93 11.41
CA PRO A 409 8.93 8.57 11.59
C PRO A 409 7.58 8.35 10.90
N THR A 410 7.44 7.20 10.23
CA THR A 410 6.16 6.72 9.66
C THR A 410 5.64 5.49 10.39
N THR A 411 6.46 4.90 11.27
CA THR A 411 6.14 3.76 12.13
C THR A 411 6.03 4.22 13.58
N PHE A 412 4.92 3.84 14.23
CA PHE A 412 4.71 4.06 15.66
C PHE A 412 4.80 2.75 16.44
N ILE A 413 5.54 2.81 17.54
CA ILE A 413 5.76 1.73 18.49
C ILE A 413 5.16 2.24 19.82
N PRO A 414 3.98 1.76 20.26
CA PRO A 414 3.35 2.24 21.48
C PRO A 414 4.12 1.74 22.72
N PRO A 415 4.44 2.61 23.69
CA PRO A 415 4.92 2.20 25.00
C PRO A 415 4.00 1.17 25.66
N GLU A 416 4.61 0.14 26.27
CA GLU A 416 3.92 -1.03 26.83
C GLU A 416 2.95 -1.72 25.85
N ASN A 417 3.11 -1.50 24.55
CA ASN A 417 2.22 -1.99 23.50
C ASN A 417 0.75 -1.55 23.62
N LYS A 418 0.47 -0.46 24.35
CA LYS A 418 -0.88 0.04 24.64
C LYS A 418 -1.22 1.27 23.79
N PHE A 419 -2.35 1.20 23.09
CA PHE A 419 -2.92 2.28 22.29
C PHE A 419 -4.45 2.23 22.31
N ASN A 420 -5.12 3.31 21.90
CA ASN A 420 -6.58 3.36 21.77
C ASN A 420 -7.01 3.97 20.42
N ASN A 421 -8.32 4.12 20.20
CA ASN A 421 -8.84 4.66 18.94
C ASN A 421 -8.41 6.12 18.69
N ASP A 422 -8.25 6.91 19.74
CA ASP A 422 -7.73 8.27 19.61
C ASP A 422 -6.29 8.25 19.11
N THR A 423 -5.45 7.36 19.68
CA THR A 423 -4.09 7.13 19.20
C THR A 423 -4.07 6.80 17.71
N LEU A 424 -4.87 5.81 17.26
CA LEU A 424 -4.93 5.42 15.85
C LEU A 424 -5.35 6.56 14.92
N ASN A 425 -6.31 7.39 15.34
CA ASN A 425 -6.76 8.54 14.57
C ASN A 425 -5.66 9.60 14.46
N ILE A 426 -4.99 9.91 15.57
CA ILE A 426 -3.86 10.83 15.60
C ILE A 426 -2.77 10.37 14.63
N LEU A 427 -2.35 9.10 14.72
CA LEU A 427 -1.31 8.53 13.86
C LEU A 427 -1.63 8.73 12.38
N LYS A 428 -2.85 8.38 11.96
CA LYS A 428 -3.30 8.57 10.56
C LYS A 428 -3.27 10.03 10.14
N THR A 429 -3.75 10.95 10.98
CA THR A 429 -3.75 12.39 10.67
C THR A 429 -2.35 13.00 10.63
N ARG A 430 -1.39 12.40 11.33
CA ARG A 430 0.01 12.85 11.42
C ARG A 430 0.94 12.16 10.40
N GLY A 431 0.38 11.44 9.43
CA GLY A 431 1.14 10.83 8.34
C GLY A 431 1.85 9.52 8.69
N PHE A 432 1.53 8.90 9.84
CA PHE A 432 1.99 7.54 10.13
C PHE A 432 1.25 6.54 9.24
N THR A 433 2.00 5.59 8.71
CA THR A 433 1.49 4.51 7.87
C THR A 433 1.49 3.16 8.58
N HIS A 434 2.26 3.03 9.67
CA HIS A 434 2.44 1.77 10.40
C HIS A 434 2.27 1.92 11.91
N ILE A 435 1.70 0.89 12.54
CA ILE A 435 1.80 0.66 13.99
C ILE A 435 2.32 -0.76 14.24
N SER A 436 3.28 -0.89 15.15
CA SER A 436 3.79 -2.19 15.60
C SER A 436 3.61 -2.32 17.10
N TYR A 437 3.00 -3.41 17.56
CA TYR A 437 2.62 -3.65 18.96
C TYR A 437 2.61 -5.15 19.28
N ASP A 438 2.36 -5.55 20.51
CA ASP A 438 2.35 -6.97 20.92
C ASP A 438 1.10 -7.74 20.46
N ALA A 439 1.29 -8.90 19.80
CA ALA A 439 0.19 -9.75 19.33
C ALA A 439 -0.73 -10.28 20.45
N SER A 440 -0.30 -10.27 21.72
CA SER A 440 -1.17 -10.56 22.86
C SER A 440 -2.26 -9.51 23.08
N THR A 441 -2.15 -8.34 22.44
CA THR A 441 -3.17 -7.29 22.51
C THR A 441 -4.22 -7.39 21.39
N VAL A 442 -3.89 -7.95 20.22
CA VAL A 442 -4.79 -8.13 19.06
C VAL A 442 -4.27 -9.27 18.18
N GLU A 443 -5.17 -10.13 17.66
CA GLU A 443 -4.81 -11.14 16.65
C GLU A 443 -4.05 -10.48 15.47
N PRO A 444 -2.85 -10.97 15.11
CA PRO A 444 -2.10 -10.42 13.98
C PRO A 444 -2.93 -10.42 12.70
N PRO A 445 -3.05 -9.28 12.02
CA PRO A 445 -3.78 -9.24 10.78
C PRO A 445 -2.99 -9.97 9.69
N LEU A 446 -3.72 -10.70 8.86
CA LEU A 446 -3.19 -11.22 7.60
C LEU A 446 -2.59 -10.09 6.78
N PHE A 447 -1.43 -10.35 6.16
CA PHE A 447 -0.81 -9.36 5.29
C PHE A 447 -1.67 -9.14 4.04
N LYS A 448 -2.27 -7.95 4.00
CA LYS A 448 -3.09 -7.46 2.90
C LYS A 448 -2.79 -5.98 2.69
N LYS A 449 -2.97 -5.51 1.46
CA LYS A 449 -2.85 -4.08 1.15
C LYS A 449 -3.75 -3.26 2.08
N SER A 450 -3.19 -2.23 2.68
CA SER A 450 -3.88 -1.34 3.63
C SER A 450 -3.41 0.10 3.44
N SER A 451 -4.25 1.07 3.79
CA SER A 451 -3.85 2.47 3.92
C SER A 451 -3.19 2.78 5.27
N PHE A 452 -3.30 1.86 6.23
CA PHE A 452 -2.65 1.92 7.53
C PHE A 452 -2.35 0.49 8.00
N TYR A 453 -1.08 0.15 8.11
CA TYR A 453 -0.61 -1.19 8.36
C TYR A 453 -0.42 -1.46 9.86
N HIS A 454 -0.77 -2.67 10.26
CA HIS A 454 -0.58 -3.19 11.61
C HIS A 454 0.40 -4.36 11.51
N PHE A 455 1.58 -4.20 12.11
CA PHE A 455 2.64 -5.21 12.09
C PHE A 455 3.02 -5.60 13.52
N PRO A 456 2.18 -6.41 14.20
CA PRO A 456 2.46 -6.81 15.56
C PRO A 456 3.64 -7.78 15.66
N ILE A 457 4.29 -7.76 16.82
CA ILE A 457 5.40 -8.65 17.18
C ILE A 457 4.87 -10.03 17.53
N LEU A 458 5.61 -11.09 17.19
CA LEU A 458 5.19 -12.48 17.40
C LEU A 458 6.22 -13.32 18.16
N PRO A 459 7.49 -13.34 17.77
CA PRO A 459 8.53 -13.70 18.71
C PRO A 459 9.21 -12.47 19.32
N SER A 460 9.62 -12.62 20.57
CA SER A 460 10.60 -11.76 21.22
C SER A 460 11.87 -12.56 21.50
N THR A 461 13.02 -11.90 21.56
CA THR A 461 14.29 -12.53 21.94
C THR A 461 14.37 -12.85 23.43
N ALA A 462 13.56 -12.20 24.26
CA ALA A 462 13.38 -12.53 25.67
C ALA A 462 11.95 -12.22 26.16
N ASN A 463 11.58 -12.80 27.31
CA ASN A 463 10.33 -12.52 28.01
C ASN A 463 10.62 -11.91 29.39
N LEU A 464 9.94 -10.83 29.74
CA LEU A 464 10.05 -10.21 31.05
C LEU A 464 9.43 -11.11 32.13
N ASN A 465 10.23 -11.49 33.13
CA ASN A 465 9.69 -12.05 34.36
C ASN A 465 9.23 -10.91 35.28
N ALA A 466 7.92 -10.72 35.38
CA ALA A 466 7.32 -9.62 36.15
C ALA A 466 7.63 -9.66 37.67
N GLN A 467 8.03 -10.81 38.22
CA GLN A 467 8.33 -10.95 39.64
C GLN A 467 9.76 -10.53 39.97
N THR A 468 10.70 -10.76 39.05
CA THR A 468 12.12 -10.51 39.25
C THR A 468 12.65 -9.31 38.47
N GLY A 469 11.87 -8.79 37.50
CA GLY A 469 12.31 -7.77 36.55
C GLY A 469 13.35 -8.26 35.54
N TYR A 470 13.65 -9.56 35.54
CA TYR A 470 14.66 -10.17 34.68
C TYR A 470 14.05 -10.64 33.35
N TRP A 471 14.66 -10.22 32.24
CA TRP A 471 14.37 -10.69 30.90
C TRP A 471 14.99 -12.07 30.68
N VAL A 472 14.13 -13.09 30.61
CA VAL A 472 14.51 -14.48 30.37
C VAL A 472 14.64 -14.69 28.86
N ALA A 473 15.86 -14.93 28.40
CA ALA A 473 16.14 -15.18 26.99
C ALA A 473 15.35 -16.37 26.43
N VAL A 474 14.81 -16.21 25.23
CA VAL A 474 14.18 -17.27 24.45
C VAL A 474 15.25 -17.94 23.60
N ASN A 475 15.25 -19.27 23.56
CA ASN A 475 16.20 -20.01 22.74
C ASN A 475 15.94 -19.77 21.23
N ASN A 476 17.00 -19.57 20.45
CA ASN A 476 16.93 -19.36 19.00
C ASN A 476 16.08 -20.41 18.26
N SER A 477 16.10 -21.68 18.68
CA SER A 477 15.25 -22.71 18.07
C SER A 477 13.76 -22.40 18.19
N LYS A 478 13.32 -21.91 19.35
CA LYS A 478 11.93 -21.50 19.59
C LYS A 478 11.59 -20.22 18.83
N ILE A 479 12.53 -19.29 18.72
CA ILE A 479 12.35 -18.05 17.94
C ILE A 479 12.16 -18.41 16.46
N LEU A 480 13.01 -19.29 15.91
CA LEU A 480 12.91 -19.76 14.53
C LEU A 480 11.61 -20.52 14.27
N GLU A 481 11.17 -21.37 15.20
CA GLU A 481 9.86 -22.04 15.13
C GLU A 481 8.73 -21.00 15.03
N LYS A 482 8.77 -19.95 15.85
CA LYS A 482 7.76 -18.87 15.82
C LYS A 482 7.84 -17.98 14.59
N ILE A 483 9.04 -17.75 14.04
CA ILE A 483 9.25 -17.07 12.76
C ILE A 483 8.56 -17.86 11.64
N ASP A 484 8.80 -19.17 11.58
CA ASP A 484 8.21 -20.05 10.58
C ASP A 484 6.69 -20.11 10.70
N GLU A 485 6.17 -20.27 11.92
CA GLU A 485 4.73 -20.23 12.20
C GLU A 485 4.12 -18.89 11.75
N SER A 486 4.76 -17.77 12.07
CA SER A 486 4.26 -16.43 11.72
C SER A 486 4.23 -16.19 10.21
N ILE A 487 5.31 -16.52 9.51
CA ILE A 487 5.38 -16.37 8.04
C ILE A 487 4.33 -17.27 7.37
N PHE A 488 4.16 -18.50 7.87
CA PHE A 488 3.14 -19.41 7.38
C PHE A 488 1.72 -18.91 7.66
N GLU A 489 1.49 -18.34 8.85
CA GLU A 489 0.17 -17.89 9.25
C GLU A 489 -0.25 -16.55 8.64
N TYR A 490 0.66 -15.58 8.63
CA TYR A 490 0.36 -14.17 8.37
C TYR A 490 1.13 -13.57 7.18
N GLY A 491 2.16 -14.25 6.67
CA GLY A 491 2.94 -13.82 5.51
C GLY A 491 4.14 -12.92 5.80
N TYR A 492 4.39 -12.60 7.08
CA TYR A 492 5.50 -11.80 7.59
C TYR A 492 5.75 -12.15 9.06
N VAL A 493 6.81 -11.60 9.66
CA VAL A 493 7.02 -11.62 11.11
C VAL A 493 7.79 -10.39 11.56
N VAL A 494 7.48 -9.88 12.76
CA VAL A 494 8.27 -8.86 13.45
C VAL A 494 8.84 -9.48 14.74
N VAL A 495 10.15 -9.44 14.89
CA VAL A 495 10.90 -9.95 16.06
C VAL A 495 11.25 -8.76 16.96
N MET A 496 10.76 -8.78 18.20
CA MET A 496 11.05 -7.71 19.19
C MET A 496 12.32 -8.02 19.99
N MET A 497 13.08 -6.97 20.25
CA MET A 497 14.27 -6.96 21.09
C MET A 497 14.29 -5.71 21.98
N HIS A 498 14.93 -5.82 23.15
CA HIS A 498 15.28 -4.67 23.97
C HIS A 498 16.75 -4.66 24.39
N PRO A 499 17.33 -3.48 24.72
CA PRO A 499 18.72 -3.37 25.17
C PRO A 499 19.05 -4.17 26.44
N TYR A 500 18.07 -4.36 27.33
CA TYR A 500 18.22 -5.13 28.58
C TYR A 500 18.74 -6.55 28.32
N GLU A 501 18.23 -7.17 27.26
CA GLU A 501 18.47 -8.57 26.91
C GLU A 501 19.92 -8.84 26.51
N PHE A 502 20.60 -7.79 26.05
CA PHE A 502 21.99 -7.81 25.59
C PHE A 502 22.95 -7.16 26.57
N SER A 503 22.49 -6.90 27.80
CA SER A 503 23.29 -6.33 28.88
C SER A 503 23.58 -7.39 29.95
N LEU A 504 24.70 -7.24 30.67
CA LEU A 504 24.97 -8.09 31.82
C LEU A 504 23.98 -7.80 32.95
N PHE A 505 23.59 -8.84 33.68
CA PHE A 505 22.70 -8.74 34.83
C PHE A 505 23.44 -9.22 36.07
N GLU A 506 23.71 -8.29 36.99
CA GLU A 506 24.52 -8.51 38.18
C GLU A 506 23.76 -7.97 39.40
N ASN A 507 23.73 -8.71 40.51
CA ASN A 507 23.13 -8.27 41.77
C ASN A 507 21.68 -7.75 41.67
N GLY A 508 20.88 -8.31 40.75
CA GLY A 508 19.45 -7.96 40.61
C GLY A 508 19.16 -6.76 39.70
N TYR A 509 20.15 -6.21 39.00
CA TYR A 509 19.94 -5.11 38.04
C TYR A 509 20.82 -5.27 36.79
N TYR A 510 20.41 -4.62 35.70
CA TYR A 510 21.19 -4.54 34.47
C TYR A 510 22.32 -3.54 34.63
N VAL A 511 23.54 -3.96 34.31
CA VAL A 511 24.71 -3.10 34.32
C VAL A 511 25.01 -2.61 32.91
N ASN A 512 25.62 -1.43 32.81
CA ASN A 512 25.97 -0.75 31.56
C ASN A 512 27.15 -1.43 30.82
N LYS A 513 27.07 -2.74 30.59
CA LYS A 513 28.07 -3.60 29.94
C LYS A 513 27.37 -4.59 29.03
N VAL A 514 27.95 -4.81 27.85
CA VAL A 514 27.44 -5.74 26.84
C VAL A 514 27.58 -7.18 27.32
N ASN A 515 26.54 -7.98 27.11
CA ASN A 515 26.58 -9.42 27.22
C ASN A 515 26.97 -10.04 25.86
N ALA A 516 28.26 -10.30 25.68
CA ALA A 516 28.81 -10.81 24.41
C ALA A 516 28.17 -12.14 23.96
N THR A 517 27.80 -13.01 24.91
CA THR A 517 27.11 -14.27 24.60
C THR A 517 25.77 -14.02 23.92
N LYS A 518 25.00 -13.02 24.39
CA LYS A 518 23.70 -12.67 23.80
C LYS A 518 23.83 -11.99 22.45
N ILE A 519 24.88 -11.20 22.24
CA ILE A 519 25.21 -10.66 20.92
C ILE A 519 25.55 -11.81 19.95
N ALA A 520 26.36 -12.79 20.36
CA ALA A 520 26.70 -13.94 19.53
C ALA A 520 25.48 -14.81 19.19
N GLU A 521 24.55 -14.99 20.15
CA GLU A 521 23.27 -15.66 19.90
C GLU A 521 22.42 -14.91 18.85
N LEU A 522 22.36 -13.57 18.90
CA LEU A 522 21.67 -12.74 17.90
C LEU A 522 22.35 -12.82 16.51
N GLU A 523 23.67 -12.77 16.46
CA GLU A 523 24.42 -12.95 15.21
C GLU A 523 24.10 -14.31 14.56
N SER A 524 24.10 -15.37 15.37
CA SER A 524 23.73 -16.72 14.91
C SER A 524 22.29 -16.78 14.41
N LEU A 525 21.36 -16.11 15.10
CA LEU A 525 19.95 -16.03 14.67
C LEU A 525 19.83 -15.35 13.30
N ILE A 526 20.50 -14.20 13.10
CA ILE A 526 20.52 -13.48 11.82
C ILE A 526 21.10 -14.35 10.72
N ASP A 527 22.22 -15.03 10.98
CA ASP A 527 22.88 -15.89 10.00
C ASP A 527 21.99 -17.08 9.58
N VAL A 528 21.31 -17.72 10.55
CA VAL A 528 20.38 -18.80 10.25
C VAL A 528 19.21 -18.31 9.41
N ILE A 529 18.60 -17.17 9.75
CA ILE A 529 17.50 -16.58 8.98
C ILE A 529 17.93 -16.30 7.53
N LYS A 530 19.13 -15.72 7.34
CA LYS A 530 19.68 -15.48 5.99
C LYS A 530 19.93 -16.78 5.23
N SER A 531 20.45 -17.81 5.90
CA SER A 531 20.70 -19.12 5.28
C SER A 531 19.42 -19.82 4.79
N GLN A 532 18.27 -19.48 5.38
CA GLN A 532 16.96 -20.00 4.99
C GLN A 532 16.33 -19.23 3.82
N ASN A 533 17.06 -18.30 3.21
CA ASN A 533 16.60 -17.46 2.10
C ASN A 533 15.38 -16.57 2.46
N LEU A 534 15.23 -16.24 3.75
CA LEU A 534 14.25 -15.28 4.26
C LEU A 534 14.79 -13.86 4.10
N LYS A 535 13.91 -12.91 3.77
CA LYS A 535 14.29 -11.51 3.55
C LYS A 535 14.24 -10.75 4.87
N ILE A 536 15.34 -10.17 5.30
CA ILE A 536 15.30 -9.28 6.48
C ILE A 536 15.04 -7.85 5.99
N VAL A 537 14.02 -7.18 6.54
CA VAL A 537 13.53 -5.85 6.13
C VAL A 537 13.25 -4.96 7.34
N THR A 538 13.06 -3.66 7.15
CA THR A 538 12.49 -2.78 8.18
C THR A 538 10.97 -3.01 8.28
N ILE A 539 10.34 -2.60 9.38
CA ILE A 539 8.87 -2.68 9.54
C ILE A 539 8.17 -1.92 8.41
N GLY A 540 8.63 -0.70 8.13
CA GLY A 540 8.07 0.14 7.06
C GLY A 540 8.21 -0.46 5.66
N ASP A 541 9.20 -1.31 5.43
CA ASP A 541 9.42 -1.96 4.12
C ASP A 541 8.59 -3.22 3.89
N ILE A 542 7.96 -3.78 4.93
CA ILE A 542 7.05 -4.93 4.78
C ILE A 542 5.93 -4.56 3.79
N GLN A 543 5.45 -3.32 3.80
CA GLN A 543 4.40 -2.85 2.89
C GLN A 543 4.80 -2.92 1.41
N ASN A 544 6.09 -2.90 1.06
CA ASN A 544 6.55 -2.95 -0.34
C ASN A 544 6.22 -4.29 -1.01
N PHE A 545 5.84 -5.28 -0.21
CA PHE A 545 5.38 -6.59 -0.66
C PHE A 545 3.84 -6.67 -0.76
N ASP A 546 3.15 -5.52 -0.71
CA ASP A 546 1.69 -5.41 -0.92
C ASP A 546 1.25 -5.58 -2.39
N LYS A 547 2.22 -5.82 -3.28
CA LYS A 547 2.05 -6.28 -4.65
C LYS A 547 2.69 -7.68 -4.76
N PRO A 548 2.04 -8.66 -5.46
CA PRO A 548 2.66 -9.95 -5.71
C PRO A 548 4.03 -9.73 -6.37
N THR A 549 5.10 -10.03 -5.65
CA THR A 549 6.45 -9.86 -6.17
C THR A 549 6.69 -10.95 -7.21
N SER A 550 6.72 -10.60 -8.50
CA SER A 550 7.35 -11.48 -9.48
C SER A 550 8.82 -11.59 -9.08
N THR A 551 9.25 -12.76 -8.62
CA THR A 551 10.67 -13.03 -8.37
C THR A 551 11.43 -12.91 -9.69
N LYS A 552 12.08 -11.76 -9.90
CA LYS A 552 13.15 -11.62 -10.88
C LYS A 552 14.39 -12.26 -10.28
N THR A 553 14.82 -13.36 -10.88
CA THR A 553 16.22 -13.80 -10.82
C THR A 553 17.01 -12.84 -11.72
N GLU A 554 18.09 -12.25 -11.22
CA GLU A 554 19.07 -11.55 -12.05
C GLU A 554 19.82 -12.56 -12.93
N GLU A 555 19.90 -12.28 -14.23
CA GLU A 555 21.06 -12.45 -15.13
C GLU A 555 20.63 -12.17 -16.60
N PRO A 556 21.57 -11.97 -17.54
CA PRO A 556 22.42 -10.80 -17.78
C PRO A 556 21.82 -9.88 -18.86
N LYS A 557 22.41 -8.70 -19.06
CA LYS A 557 22.02 -7.68 -20.06
C LYS A 557 22.29 -8.19 -21.49
N PRO A 558 21.34 -8.02 -22.43
CA PRO A 558 21.70 -7.73 -23.82
C PRO A 558 20.96 -6.50 -24.37
N GLU A 559 21.65 -5.78 -25.25
CA GLU A 559 21.26 -4.53 -25.91
C GLU A 559 20.04 -4.67 -26.86
N GLY A 560 19.39 -3.53 -27.11
CA GLY A 560 18.76 -3.25 -28.41
C GLY A 560 17.24 -3.25 -28.50
N THR A 561 16.54 -2.33 -27.83
CA THR A 561 15.38 -1.67 -28.45
C THR A 561 15.75 -0.20 -28.52
N GLN A 562 15.83 0.37 -29.72
CA GLN A 562 16.20 1.77 -29.90
C GLN A 562 15.13 2.63 -29.23
N ASN A 563 15.47 3.16 -28.07
CA ASN A 563 14.67 4.05 -27.23
C ASN A 563 15.43 5.37 -27.25
N CYS A 564 14.80 6.46 -27.71
CA CYS A 564 15.47 7.77 -27.78
C CYS A 564 15.76 8.35 -26.38
N ASN A 565 15.19 7.73 -25.33
CA ASN A 565 15.12 8.25 -23.97
C ASN A 565 14.66 9.71 -23.96
N CYS A 566 13.63 10.01 -24.77
CA CYS A 566 13.26 11.37 -25.10
C CYS A 566 11.81 11.73 -24.76
N VAL A 567 11.62 13.00 -24.41
CA VAL A 567 10.35 13.60 -24.02
C VAL A 567 10.12 14.85 -24.87
N ALA A 568 8.93 14.99 -25.46
CA ALA A 568 8.48 16.22 -26.09
C ALA A 568 7.29 16.82 -25.32
N PHE A 569 7.17 18.14 -25.33
CA PHE A 569 6.05 18.85 -24.71
C PHE A 569 5.17 19.51 -25.77
N ARG A 570 3.85 19.40 -25.58
CA ARG A 570 2.82 19.99 -26.43
C ARG A 570 1.87 20.86 -25.61
N LEU A 571 1.82 22.16 -25.84
CA LEU A 571 0.82 23.06 -25.26
C LEU A 571 -0.37 23.19 -26.22
N ASP A 572 -1.52 22.66 -25.85
CA ASP A 572 -2.73 22.70 -26.66
C ASP A 572 -3.62 23.91 -26.35
N ASN A 573 -4.49 24.27 -27.29
CA ASN A 573 -5.54 25.28 -27.14
C ASN A 573 -5.00 26.71 -26.92
N VAL A 574 -3.87 27.04 -27.56
CA VAL A 574 -3.31 28.40 -27.54
C VAL A 574 -4.21 29.36 -28.32
N GLN A 575 -4.57 30.46 -27.69
CA GLN A 575 -5.42 31.52 -28.21
C GLN A 575 -5.15 32.81 -27.45
N ASP A 576 -5.47 33.96 -28.02
CA ASP A 576 -4.95 35.24 -27.52
C ASP A 576 -5.95 36.11 -26.76
N PHE A 577 -7.20 35.65 -26.59
CA PHE A 577 -8.22 36.34 -25.79
C PHE A 577 -8.47 35.71 -24.40
N TRP A 578 -7.97 34.51 -24.14
CA TRP A 578 -8.27 33.73 -22.92
C TRP A 578 -7.00 33.18 -22.29
N LEU A 579 -6.75 33.50 -21.02
CA LEU A 579 -5.58 33.04 -20.26
C LEU A 579 -4.22 33.45 -20.89
N ASN A 580 -4.13 34.63 -21.52
CA ASN A 580 -2.90 35.06 -22.22
C ASN A 580 -1.70 35.28 -21.27
N ASP A 581 -1.90 35.72 -20.03
CA ASP A 581 -0.81 35.90 -19.06
C ASP A 581 -0.29 34.54 -18.56
N VAL A 582 -1.19 33.56 -18.37
CA VAL A 582 -0.82 32.17 -18.06
C VAL A 582 -0.02 31.57 -19.22
N GLN A 583 -0.48 31.75 -20.45
CA GLN A 583 0.23 31.28 -21.66
C GLN A 583 1.62 31.89 -21.78
N ASN A 584 1.76 33.20 -21.59
CA ASN A 584 3.06 33.89 -21.63
C ASN A 584 4.01 33.33 -20.56
N THR A 585 3.50 33.07 -19.36
CA THR A 585 4.29 32.47 -18.27
C THR A 585 4.74 31.05 -18.59
N ILE A 586 3.90 30.24 -19.26
CA ILE A 586 4.29 28.91 -19.74
C ILE A 586 5.41 29.03 -20.78
N PHE A 587 5.27 29.93 -21.77
CA PHE A 587 6.32 30.17 -22.76
C PHE A 587 7.64 30.58 -22.11
N ASP A 588 7.61 31.49 -21.14
CA ASP A 588 8.80 31.94 -20.42
C ASP A 588 9.44 30.81 -19.60
N THR A 589 8.63 29.92 -19.02
CA THR A 589 9.14 28.78 -18.24
C THR A 589 9.91 27.80 -19.11
N PHE A 590 9.38 27.44 -20.29
CA PHE A 590 10.05 26.56 -21.25
C PHE A 590 11.30 27.22 -21.88
N ASP A 591 11.23 28.53 -22.14
CA ASP A 591 12.34 29.32 -22.64
C ASP A 591 13.50 29.38 -21.64
N GLN A 592 13.22 29.72 -20.38
CA GLN A 592 14.19 29.74 -19.28
C GLN A 592 14.78 28.36 -19.00
N SER A 593 13.97 27.30 -19.07
CA SER A 593 14.45 25.94 -18.93
C SER A 593 15.20 25.44 -20.17
N LYS A 594 15.23 26.19 -21.29
CA LYS A 594 15.80 25.74 -22.57
C LYS A 594 15.21 24.39 -23.01
N THR A 595 13.92 24.19 -22.74
CA THR A 595 13.20 22.96 -23.08
C THR A 595 12.37 23.19 -24.35
N PRO A 596 12.48 22.33 -25.37
CA PRO A 596 11.62 22.40 -26.55
C PRO A 596 10.12 22.38 -26.22
N LEU A 597 9.35 23.24 -26.90
CA LEU A 597 7.89 23.29 -26.76
C LEU A 597 7.20 23.42 -28.12
N THR A 598 6.30 22.49 -28.44
CA THR A 598 5.35 22.66 -29.54
C THR A 598 4.03 23.20 -29.00
N PHE A 599 3.43 24.21 -29.63
CA PHE A 599 2.17 24.76 -29.16
C PHE A 599 1.14 24.85 -30.30
N ALA A 600 -0.09 24.38 -30.05
CA ALA A 600 -1.13 24.28 -31.05
C ALA A 600 -2.16 25.42 -30.89
N VAL A 601 -2.30 26.24 -31.93
CA VAL A 601 -3.19 27.42 -31.92
C VAL A 601 -4.56 27.12 -32.52
N ILE A 602 -5.60 27.74 -31.94
CA ILE A 602 -6.94 27.78 -32.53
C ILE A 602 -7.01 28.98 -33.47
N GLY A 603 -7.06 28.73 -34.79
CA GLY A 603 -6.84 29.76 -35.81
C GLY A 603 -7.78 30.96 -35.74
N LYS A 604 -9.06 30.73 -35.42
CA LYS A 604 -10.05 31.81 -35.29
C LYS A 604 -9.65 32.83 -34.22
N PHE A 605 -8.98 32.38 -33.17
CA PHE A 605 -8.73 33.10 -31.93
C PHE A 605 -7.24 33.39 -31.66
N ILE A 606 -6.45 33.53 -32.72
CA ILE A 606 -5.04 33.93 -32.64
C ILE A 606 -4.78 35.07 -33.62
N GLY A 607 -4.13 36.15 -33.19
CA GLY A 607 -3.78 37.30 -34.02
C GLY A 607 -4.34 38.66 -33.63
N ASP A 608 -5.28 38.71 -32.69
CA ASP A 608 -6.04 39.91 -32.34
C ASP A 608 -5.48 40.64 -31.10
N ASP A 609 -4.79 39.94 -30.17
CA ASP A 609 -4.11 40.56 -29.03
C ASP A 609 -2.63 40.84 -29.34
N PRO A 610 -2.22 42.12 -29.48
CA PRO A 610 -0.82 42.47 -29.78
C PRO A 610 0.15 42.02 -28.70
N LYS A 611 -0.28 41.87 -27.44
CA LYS A 611 0.58 41.44 -26.34
C LYS A 611 0.97 39.97 -26.51
N ALA A 612 -0.01 39.07 -26.63
CA ALA A 612 0.24 37.66 -26.87
C ALA A 612 0.98 37.42 -28.20
N VAL A 613 0.57 38.10 -29.28
CA VAL A 613 1.23 37.98 -30.59
C VAL A 613 2.68 38.47 -30.54
N GLY A 614 2.93 39.60 -29.88
CA GLY A 614 4.26 40.16 -29.68
C GLY A 614 5.15 39.20 -28.89
N HIS A 615 4.65 38.64 -27.80
CA HIS A 615 5.38 37.67 -26.96
C HIS A 615 5.78 36.42 -27.76
N ILE A 616 4.86 35.83 -28.52
CA ILE A 616 5.16 34.67 -29.37
C ILE A 616 6.19 35.01 -30.46
N LYS A 617 6.10 36.20 -31.07
CA LYS A 617 7.08 36.66 -32.07
C LYS A 617 8.47 36.81 -31.47
N GLU A 618 8.58 37.40 -30.29
CA GLU A 618 9.84 37.49 -29.56
C GLU A 618 10.46 36.10 -29.36
N LYS A 619 9.66 35.12 -28.94
CA LYS A 619 10.14 33.74 -28.76
C LYS A 619 10.59 33.05 -30.06
N PHE A 620 10.17 33.52 -31.23
CA PHE A 620 10.67 33.03 -32.51
C PHE A 620 11.97 33.70 -32.97
N GLU A 621 12.29 34.87 -32.41
CA GLU A 621 13.49 35.65 -32.71
C GLU A 621 14.64 35.31 -31.74
N THR A 622 14.32 34.89 -30.52
CA THR A 622 15.26 34.34 -29.55
C THR A 622 15.73 32.93 -29.95
N LYS A 623 16.84 32.44 -29.37
CA LYS A 623 17.31 31.05 -29.56
C LYS A 623 16.38 29.99 -28.92
N SER A 624 15.13 30.35 -28.63
CA SER A 624 14.15 29.49 -27.97
C SER A 624 13.70 28.38 -28.91
N GLN A 625 13.53 27.17 -28.37
CA GLN A 625 13.17 25.99 -29.14
C GLN A 625 11.64 25.82 -29.18
N ILE A 626 10.92 26.79 -29.77
CA ILE A 626 9.46 26.74 -29.89
C ILE A 626 8.97 26.44 -31.32
N ARG A 627 7.89 25.65 -31.42
CA ARG A 627 7.26 25.28 -32.69
C ARG A 627 5.76 25.54 -32.62
N ILE A 628 5.22 26.22 -33.65
CA ILE A 628 3.77 26.39 -33.78
C ILE A 628 3.15 25.23 -34.55
N ALA A 629 2.02 24.77 -34.05
CA ALA A 629 1.15 23.75 -34.62
C ALA A 629 -0.26 24.32 -34.85
N SER A 630 -1.05 23.68 -35.72
CA SER A 630 -2.46 24.02 -35.93
C SER A 630 -3.37 23.12 -35.10
N LYS A 631 -4.36 23.71 -34.44
CA LYS A 631 -5.51 23.02 -33.82
C LYS A 631 -6.79 23.14 -34.67
N GLY A 632 -6.68 23.56 -35.92
CA GLY A 632 -7.83 23.88 -36.77
C GLY A 632 -8.34 25.30 -36.54
N TRP A 633 -9.35 25.70 -37.29
CA TRP A 633 -9.88 27.07 -37.26
C TRP A 633 -10.66 27.33 -35.98
N GLU A 634 -11.59 26.46 -35.64
CA GLU A 634 -12.38 26.50 -34.41
C GLU A 634 -12.10 25.27 -33.56
N TYR A 635 -12.43 25.36 -32.27
CA TYR A 635 -12.36 24.23 -31.34
C TYR A 635 -13.58 23.32 -31.48
N VAL A 636 -13.73 22.69 -32.65
CA VAL A 636 -14.84 21.81 -33.01
C VAL A 636 -14.28 20.46 -33.46
N ASP A 637 -14.95 19.37 -33.09
CA ASP A 637 -14.59 18.03 -33.56
C ASP A 637 -14.62 17.97 -35.09
N HIS A 638 -13.45 17.82 -35.72
CA HIS A 638 -13.33 17.78 -37.17
C HIS A 638 -14.08 16.61 -37.80
N THR A 639 -14.33 15.52 -37.07
CA THR A 639 -15.07 14.37 -37.60
C THR A 639 -16.55 14.69 -37.87
N SER A 640 -17.06 15.79 -37.32
CA SER A 640 -18.40 16.32 -37.62
C SER A 640 -18.50 17.06 -38.96
N TYR A 641 -17.37 17.32 -39.61
CA TYR A 641 -17.27 18.02 -40.88
C TYR A 641 -16.97 17.08 -42.04
N ASP A 642 -17.45 17.45 -43.23
CA ASP A 642 -16.98 16.86 -44.48
C ASP A 642 -15.50 17.22 -44.75
N LYS A 643 -14.85 16.45 -45.62
CA LYS A 643 -13.43 16.62 -45.97
C LYS A 643 -13.06 18.05 -46.39
N GLU A 644 -13.91 18.72 -47.17
CA GLU A 644 -13.63 20.07 -47.67
C GLU A 644 -13.66 21.11 -46.54
N LYS A 645 -14.60 20.99 -45.60
CA LYS A 645 -14.64 21.84 -44.39
C LYS A 645 -13.45 21.58 -43.47
N GLN A 646 -13.05 20.33 -43.29
CA GLN A 646 -11.85 19.99 -42.51
C GLN A 646 -10.59 20.60 -43.15
N LYS A 647 -10.43 20.45 -44.46
CA LYS A 647 -9.33 21.06 -45.24
C LYS A 647 -9.35 22.58 -45.16
N ALA A 648 -10.51 23.21 -45.30
CA ALA A 648 -10.66 24.66 -45.16
C ALA A 648 -10.23 25.12 -43.76
N SER A 649 -10.64 24.40 -42.71
CA SER A 649 -10.28 24.68 -41.32
C SER A 649 -8.75 24.64 -41.10
N ILE A 650 -8.08 23.59 -41.56
CA ILE A 650 -6.61 23.46 -41.44
C ILE A 650 -5.89 24.53 -42.26
N LYS A 651 -6.33 24.74 -43.52
CA LYS A 651 -5.73 25.72 -44.44
C LYS A 651 -5.88 27.15 -43.92
N GLN A 652 -7.06 27.54 -43.45
CA GLN A 652 -7.30 28.88 -42.90
C GLN A 652 -6.40 29.16 -41.70
N THR A 653 -6.24 28.20 -40.79
CA THR A 653 -5.32 28.33 -39.66
C THR A 653 -3.87 28.43 -40.13
N ASN A 654 -3.43 27.59 -41.07
CA ASN A 654 -2.06 27.65 -41.61
C ASN A 654 -1.77 28.98 -42.32
N ASP A 655 -2.71 29.48 -43.11
CA ASP A 655 -2.61 30.78 -43.79
C ASP A 655 -2.53 31.93 -42.76
N LYS A 656 -3.31 31.86 -41.68
CA LYS A 656 -3.27 32.84 -40.59
C LYS A 656 -1.95 32.79 -39.81
N ILE A 657 -1.45 31.59 -39.49
CA ILE A 657 -0.12 31.40 -38.86
C ILE A 657 0.98 32.03 -39.72
N LYS A 658 0.97 31.76 -41.03
CA LYS A 658 1.95 32.33 -41.97
C LYS A 658 1.85 33.84 -42.07
N LYS A 659 0.62 34.38 -42.15
CA LYS A 659 0.38 35.83 -42.23
C LYS A 659 0.88 36.57 -40.99
N ILE A 660 0.67 36.01 -39.80
CA ILE A 660 0.93 36.70 -38.53
C ILE A 660 2.35 36.48 -38.05
N PHE A 661 2.82 35.23 -38.07
CA PHE A 661 4.11 34.84 -37.48
C PHE A 661 5.20 34.56 -38.53
N GLY A 662 4.88 34.58 -39.83
CA GLY A 662 5.84 34.30 -40.89
C GLY A 662 6.34 32.84 -40.92
N LYS A 663 5.70 31.93 -40.17
CA LYS A 663 6.10 30.52 -40.06
C LYS A 663 5.19 29.64 -40.92
N ASN A 664 5.78 28.62 -41.56
CA ASN A 664 5.01 27.57 -42.20
C ASN A 664 4.70 26.49 -41.15
N ASN A 665 3.42 26.20 -40.96
CA ASN A 665 3.01 25.12 -40.07
C ASN A 665 3.08 23.77 -40.79
N ILE A 666 3.67 22.78 -40.13
CA ILE A 666 3.77 21.39 -40.60
C ILE A 666 3.22 20.39 -39.59
N VAL A 667 2.69 20.85 -38.45
CA VAL A 667 2.17 20.02 -37.36
C VAL A 667 0.66 20.28 -37.19
N PHE A 668 -0.12 19.22 -37.05
CA PHE A 668 -1.55 19.32 -36.78
C PHE A 668 -1.94 18.47 -35.56
N SER A 669 -2.63 19.10 -34.60
CA SER A 669 -3.17 18.50 -33.38
C SER A 669 -4.68 18.71 -33.38
N PRO A 670 -5.50 17.70 -33.78
CA PRO A 670 -6.93 17.93 -33.97
C PRO A 670 -7.63 18.34 -32.66
N PRO A 671 -8.69 19.18 -32.72
CA PRO A 671 -9.56 19.42 -31.58
C PRO A 671 -10.07 18.11 -30.98
N TYR A 672 -10.16 18.04 -29.65
CA TYR A 672 -10.58 16.85 -28.91
C TYR A 672 -9.76 15.57 -29.18
N ASP A 673 -8.59 15.71 -29.83
CA ASP A 673 -7.78 14.59 -30.33
C ASP A 673 -8.54 13.67 -31.32
N THR A 674 -9.71 14.06 -31.83
CA THR A 674 -10.55 13.24 -32.70
C THR A 674 -10.24 13.45 -34.18
N PHE A 675 -10.20 12.36 -34.94
CA PHE A 675 -9.94 12.42 -36.38
C PHE A 675 -10.52 11.20 -37.11
N ASN A 676 -10.69 11.35 -38.41
CA ASN A 676 -11.06 10.27 -39.32
C ASN A 676 -10.15 10.31 -40.57
N LYS A 677 -10.43 9.45 -41.55
CA LYS A 677 -9.66 9.43 -42.81
C LYS A 677 -9.69 10.78 -43.54
N ASP A 678 -10.83 11.44 -43.56
CA ASP A 678 -10.98 12.76 -44.18
C ASP A 678 -10.10 13.81 -43.48
N THR A 679 -9.90 13.69 -42.16
CA THR A 679 -8.97 14.55 -41.40
C THR A 679 -7.53 14.37 -41.84
N LEU A 680 -7.07 13.13 -41.99
CA LEU A 680 -5.71 12.84 -42.43
C LEU A 680 -5.49 13.29 -43.88
N ASP A 681 -6.46 13.05 -44.76
CA ASP A 681 -6.43 13.54 -46.14
C ASP A 681 -6.42 15.07 -46.20
N ALA A 682 -7.28 15.74 -45.43
CA ALA A 682 -7.32 17.19 -45.33
C ALA A 682 -6.00 17.77 -44.81
N ALA A 683 -5.38 17.14 -43.80
CA ALA A 683 -4.07 17.51 -43.29
C ALA A 683 -2.99 17.35 -44.37
N ARG A 684 -3.00 16.24 -45.12
CA ARG A 684 -2.06 15.95 -46.21
C ARG A 684 -2.14 17.00 -47.31
N GLU A 685 -3.36 17.27 -47.78
CA GLU A 685 -3.63 18.27 -48.80
C GLU A 685 -3.27 19.69 -48.33
N SER A 686 -3.23 19.90 -47.01
CA SER A 686 -2.79 21.14 -46.37
C SER A 686 -1.30 21.17 -46.03
N LYS A 687 -0.50 20.21 -46.55
CA LYS A 687 0.96 20.10 -46.38
C LYS A 687 1.42 19.87 -44.93
N ILE A 688 0.58 19.26 -44.11
CA ILE A 688 0.97 18.78 -42.78
C ILE A 688 1.87 17.55 -42.94
N ILE A 689 2.95 17.53 -42.16
CA ILE A 689 3.93 16.44 -42.12
C ILE A 689 3.79 15.64 -40.82
N TYR A 690 3.47 16.30 -39.71
CA TYR A 690 3.36 15.69 -38.40
C TYR A 690 1.94 15.79 -37.85
N PHE A 691 1.39 14.68 -37.42
CA PHE A 691 0.07 14.57 -36.83
C PHE A 691 0.20 14.15 -35.38
N SER A 692 -0.45 14.86 -34.47
CA SER A 692 -0.32 14.59 -33.04
C SER A 692 -1.70 14.58 -32.40
N SER A 693 -2.27 13.39 -32.23
CA SER A 693 -3.49 13.16 -31.44
C SER A 693 -3.11 12.52 -30.08
N SER A 694 -4.05 12.02 -29.28
CA SER A 694 -3.75 11.20 -28.10
C SER A 694 -3.48 9.76 -28.51
N ILE A 695 -2.57 9.08 -27.81
CA ILE A 695 -2.24 7.65 -28.04
C ILE A 695 -3.48 6.74 -27.92
N THR A 696 -4.53 7.20 -27.23
CA THR A 696 -5.81 6.49 -27.10
C THR A 696 -6.68 6.58 -28.36
N LYS A 697 -6.51 7.64 -29.17
CA LYS A 697 -7.23 7.89 -30.43
C LYS A 697 -6.37 7.57 -31.65
N ASP A 698 -5.06 7.58 -31.47
CA ASP A 698 -4.04 7.30 -32.47
C ASP A 698 -3.05 6.26 -31.91
N PRO A 699 -3.47 4.98 -31.75
CA PRO A 699 -2.61 3.92 -31.23
C PRO A 699 -1.63 3.40 -32.29
N GLN A 700 -0.44 2.97 -31.87
CA GLN A 700 0.53 2.28 -32.74
C GLN A 700 0.03 0.88 -33.17
N PRO A 701 0.41 0.38 -34.36
CA PRO A 701 1.27 1.01 -35.36
C PRO A 701 0.52 2.09 -36.16
N PHE A 702 1.20 3.20 -36.41
CA PHE A 702 0.60 4.29 -37.18
C PHE A 702 0.47 3.89 -38.64
N PRO A 703 -0.57 4.34 -39.35
CA PRO A 703 -0.69 4.15 -40.78
C PRO A 703 0.60 4.59 -41.48
N THR A 704 1.09 3.79 -42.43
CA THR A 704 2.20 4.17 -43.33
C THR A 704 1.71 5.18 -44.38
N ASP A 705 1.07 6.24 -43.90
CA ASP A 705 0.67 7.39 -44.69
C ASP A 705 1.87 8.34 -44.83
N SER A 706 1.76 9.29 -45.75
CA SER A 706 2.77 10.35 -45.91
C SER A 706 2.90 11.29 -44.70
N ILE A 707 2.03 11.17 -43.70
CA ILE A 707 2.02 11.99 -42.49
C ILE A 707 2.58 11.15 -41.33
N LYS A 708 3.50 11.73 -40.58
CA LYS A 708 4.17 11.13 -39.44
C LYS A 708 3.32 11.33 -38.17
N HIS A 709 2.90 10.24 -37.56
CA HIS A 709 2.09 10.27 -36.36
C HIS A 709 2.97 10.28 -35.10
N ILE A 710 2.71 11.23 -34.20
CA ILE A 710 3.46 11.46 -32.96
C ILE A 710 2.45 11.82 -31.85
N PRO A 711 1.74 10.82 -31.30
CA PRO A 711 0.66 11.07 -30.36
C PRO A 711 1.18 11.48 -28.98
N ASN A 712 0.38 12.26 -28.24
CA ASN A 712 0.56 12.47 -26.81
C ASN A 712 0.36 11.15 -26.05
N THR A 713 1.26 10.86 -25.10
CA THR A 713 1.22 9.64 -24.29
C THR A 713 0.81 9.91 -22.84
N LEU A 714 1.00 11.15 -22.38
CA LEU A 714 0.69 11.61 -21.03
C LEU A 714 0.12 13.04 -21.07
N SER A 715 -0.62 13.43 -20.04
CA SER A 715 -1.03 14.82 -19.79
C SER A 715 -0.37 15.35 -18.53
N PHE A 716 -0.19 16.66 -18.43
CA PHE A 716 0.35 17.30 -17.22
C PHE A 716 -0.52 16.99 -15.99
N THR A 717 -1.84 17.02 -16.13
CA THR A 717 -2.79 16.61 -15.09
C THR A 717 -2.58 15.17 -14.63
N ASN A 718 -2.28 14.24 -15.54
CA ASN A 718 -1.94 12.87 -15.17
C ASN A 718 -0.61 12.79 -14.42
N LEU A 719 0.37 13.64 -14.72
CA LEU A 719 1.66 13.64 -14.05
C LEU A 719 1.58 14.14 -12.62
N ILE A 720 0.82 15.21 -12.38
CA ILE A 720 0.69 15.82 -11.05
C ILE A 720 -0.36 15.15 -10.16
N ASP A 721 -1.13 14.20 -10.69
CA ASP A 721 -2.07 13.41 -9.91
C ASP A 721 -1.35 12.51 -8.90
N ASP A 722 -1.88 12.48 -7.67
CA ASP A 722 -1.33 11.73 -6.54
C ASP A 722 -1.64 10.23 -6.63
N ASP A 723 -1.21 9.62 -7.73
CA ASP A 723 -1.54 8.25 -8.10
C ASP A 723 -1.04 7.26 -7.02
N PRO A 724 -1.95 6.45 -6.42
CA PRO A 724 -1.62 5.55 -5.33
C PRO A 724 -0.85 4.30 -5.77
N PHE A 725 -0.64 4.10 -7.07
CA PHE A 725 0.14 2.98 -7.61
C PHE A 725 1.63 3.29 -7.76
N TYR A 726 2.01 4.58 -7.70
CA TYR A 726 3.38 5.06 -7.73
C TYR A 726 3.78 5.61 -6.35
N SER A 727 5.00 5.30 -5.91
CA SER A 727 5.55 5.75 -4.61
C SER A 727 6.34 7.04 -4.75
N GLY A 728 6.41 7.82 -3.67
CA GLY A 728 7.22 9.05 -3.60
C GLY A 728 6.41 10.33 -3.68
N THR A 729 7.12 11.47 -3.76
CA THR A 729 6.52 12.80 -3.97
C THR A 729 5.89 12.91 -5.37
N ILE A 730 5.01 13.90 -5.59
CA ILE A 730 4.37 14.11 -6.90
C ILE A 730 5.40 14.19 -8.06
N PRO A 731 6.52 14.93 -7.96
CA PRO A 731 7.57 14.88 -8.98
C PRO A 731 8.19 13.49 -9.20
N GLN A 732 8.43 12.71 -8.14
CA GLN A 732 8.94 11.34 -8.25
C GLN A 732 7.93 10.41 -8.93
N LYS A 733 6.63 10.56 -8.65
CA LYS A 733 5.56 9.83 -9.34
C LYS A 733 5.49 10.22 -10.81
N ALA A 734 5.55 11.52 -11.11
CA ALA A 734 5.59 12.03 -12.49
C ALA A 734 6.78 11.43 -13.27
N GLN A 735 7.96 11.40 -12.66
CA GLN A 735 9.15 10.77 -13.24
C GLN A 735 8.91 9.29 -13.56
N ALA A 736 8.34 8.53 -12.63
CA ALA A 736 8.05 7.12 -12.83
C ALA A 736 7.02 6.87 -13.95
N LYS A 737 5.99 7.73 -14.07
CA LYS A 737 5.01 7.72 -15.17
C LYS A 737 5.67 8.03 -16.53
N ILE A 738 6.55 9.02 -16.59
CA ILE A 738 7.32 9.37 -17.81
C ILE A 738 8.19 8.20 -18.26
N GLN A 739 8.94 7.59 -17.32
CA GLN A 739 9.77 6.43 -17.61
C GLN A 739 8.96 5.22 -18.09
N ALA A 740 7.78 5.00 -17.51
CA ALA A 740 6.86 3.96 -17.97
C ALA A 740 6.39 4.21 -19.41
N SER A 741 6.03 5.45 -19.75
CA SER A 741 5.66 5.83 -21.13
C SER A 741 6.82 5.62 -22.11
N ILE A 742 8.02 6.10 -21.78
CA ILE A 742 9.22 5.94 -22.62
C ILE A 742 9.51 4.45 -22.85
N LYS A 743 9.42 3.62 -21.81
CA LYS A 743 9.61 2.18 -21.92
C LYS A 743 8.55 1.52 -22.81
N GLN A 744 7.31 1.99 -22.74
CA GLN A 744 6.19 1.39 -23.46
C GLN A 744 6.16 1.79 -24.94
N TYR A 745 6.41 3.07 -25.24
CA TYR A 745 6.20 3.64 -26.57
C TYR A 745 7.50 4.07 -27.27
N GLY A 746 8.64 3.96 -26.59
CA GLY A 746 9.96 4.41 -27.07
C GLY A 746 10.23 5.90 -26.88
N PHE A 747 9.21 6.68 -26.48
CA PHE A 747 9.24 8.12 -26.22
C PHE A 747 8.12 8.51 -25.24
N ALA A 748 8.10 9.77 -24.81
CA ALA A 748 6.95 10.37 -24.15
C ALA A 748 6.60 11.73 -24.78
N VAL A 749 5.31 11.99 -24.99
CA VAL A 749 4.81 13.31 -25.41
C VAL A 749 3.82 13.76 -24.36
N ILE A 750 4.18 14.80 -23.62
CA ILE A 750 3.39 15.33 -22.50
C ILE A 750 2.58 16.51 -23.01
N SER A 751 1.25 16.39 -22.94
CA SER A 751 0.31 17.46 -23.28
C SER A 751 0.04 18.37 -22.08
N LEU A 752 0.00 19.68 -22.31
CA LEU A 752 -0.45 20.69 -21.35
C LEU A 752 -1.54 21.54 -22.00
N GLN A 753 -2.34 22.21 -21.17
CA GLN A 753 -3.28 23.25 -21.58
C GLN A 753 -3.11 24.49 -20.69
N PRO A 754 -3.43 25.70 -21.17
CA PRO A 754 -3.36 26.92 -20.35
C PRO A 754 -4.15 26.80 -19.04
N SER A 755 -5.30 26.12 -19.06
CA SER A 755 -6.12 25.86 -17.88
C SER A 755 -5.44 25.01 -16.81
N ASP A 756 -4.50 24.15 -17.19
CA ASP A 756 -3.81 23.27 -16.24
C ASP A 756 -2.91 24.05 -15.29
N LEU A 757 -2.48 25.26 -15.68
CA LEU A 757 -1.64 26.16 -14.90
C LEU A 757 -2.36 27.43 -14.48
N ALA A 758 -3.67 27.54 -14.67
CA ALA A 758 -4.45 28.72 -14.28
C ALA A 758 -5.04 28.56 -12.88
N VAL A 759 -5.13 29.65 -12.11
CA VAL A 759 -5.89 29.67 -10.85
C VAL A 759 -7.37 29.42 -11.16
N LYS A 760 -7.95 28.42 -10.48
CA LYS A 760 -9.37 28.09 -10.57
C LYS A 760 -10.04 28.32 -9.23
N THR A 761 -11.09 29.14 -9.24
CA THR A 761 -12.00 29.32 -8.10
C THR A 761 -13.36 28.76 -8.51
N ASP A 762 -14.18 29.55 -9.20
CA ASP A 762 -15.41 29.10 -9.88
C ASP A 762 -15.21 28.99 -11.41
N ALA A 763 -14.38 29.88 -11.97
CA ALA A 763 -13.92 29.88 -13.35
C ALA A 763 -12.38 30.02 -13.40
N PHE A 764 -11.79 29.70 -14.56
CA PHE A 764 -10.36 29.91 -14.77
C PHE A 764 -10.06 31.41 -14.84
N LYS A 765 -9.13 31.85 -13.98
CA LYS A 765 -8.62 33.23 -13.98
C LYS A 765 -7.36 33.30 -14.84
N ASN A 766 -7.15 34.44 -15.48
CA ASN A 766 -5.92 34.75 -16.19
C ASN A 766 -4.78 35.07 -15.20
N GLU A 767 -4.49 34.11 -14.33
CA GLU A 767 -3.54 34.20 -13.23
C GLU A 767 -2.87 32.83 -13.09
N ILE A 768 -1.55 32.81 -12.95
CA ILE A 768 -0.77 31.57 -12.87
C ILE A 768 -0.99 30.88 -11.51
N ASN A 769 -1.25 29.58 -11.53
CA ASN A 769 -1.25 28.75 -10.33
C ASN A 769 0.20 28.43 -9.97
N SER A 770 0.69 29.05 -8.89
CA SER A 770 2.07 28.91 -8.43
C SER A 770 2.44 27.47 -8.07
N GLU A 771 1.53 26.68 -7.48
CA GLU A 771 1.81 25.29 -7.11
C GLU A 771 2.03 24.42 -8.35
N ASN A 772 1.12 24.52 -9.33
CA ASN A 772 1.25 23.78 -10.59
C ASN A 772 2.46 24.26 -11.39
N LEU A 773 2.79 25.55 -11.35
CA LEU A 773 3.99 26.09 -11.98
C LEU A 773 5.26 25.51 -11.35
N GLU A 774 5.34 25.44 -10.02
CA GLU A 774 6.50 24.85 -9.33
C GLU A 774 6.61 23.34 -9.59
N LEU A 775 5.49 22.61 -9.68
CA LEU A 775 5.49 21.21 -10.11
C LEU A 775 5.99 21.05 -11.55
N LEU A 776 5.58 21.91 -12.48
CA LEU A 776 6.10 21.91 -13.85
C LEU A 776 7.61 22.17 -13.87
N LYS A 777 8.10 23.16 -13.12
CA LYS A 777 9.54 23.44 -13.00
C LYS A 777 10.30 22.27 -12.40
N ALA A 778 9.76 21.62 -11.37
CA ALA A 778 10.36 20.43 -10.77
C ALA A 778 10.48 19.29 -11.79
N ILE A 779 9.40 18.99 -12.54
CA ILE A 779 9.43 17.98 -13.61
C ILE A 779 10.49 18.32 -14.65
N LEU A 780 10.55 19.58 -15.14
CA LEU A 780 11.54 20.01 -16.12
C LEU A 780 12.98 19.90 -15.59
N SER A 781 13.20 20.16 -14.30
CA SER A 781 14.49 19.96 -13.64
C SER A 781 14.85 18.48 -13.52
N ASP A 782 13.89 17.64 -13.13
CA ASP A 782 14.08 16.20 -12.95
C ASP A 782 14.38 15.49 -14.27
N LEU A 783 13.77 15.91 -15.37
CA LEU A 783 14.12 15.38 -16.70
C LEU A 783 15.61 15.59 -17.02
N LYS A 784 16.14 16.78 -16.70
CA LYS A 784 17.55 17.10 -16.92
C LYS A 784 18.49 16.34 -15.98
N SER A 785 18.16 16.29 -14.68
CA SER A 785 18.99 15.60 -13.68
C SER A 785 19.10 14.10 -13.96
N ASN A 786 18.04 13.51 -14.52
CA ASN A 786 17.97 12.10 -14.87
C ASN A 786 18.38 11.80 -16.33
N GLN A 787 19.00 12.74 -17.02
CA GLN A 787 19.54 12.55 -18.39
C GLN A 787 18.48 12.10 -19.41
N ILE A 788 17.24 12.57 -19.26
CA ILE A 788 16.15 12.35 -20.22
C ILE A 788 16.19 13.48 -21.24
N ASN A 789 16.25 13.13 -22.52
CA ASN A 789 16.41 14.09 -23.60
C ASN A 789 15.10 14.82 -23.89
N THR A 790 15.03 16.12 -23.64
CA THR A 790 13.87 16.91 -24.08
C THR A 790 14.04 17.32 -25.55
N VAL A 791 13.09 16.96 -26.41
CA VAL A 791 13.19 17.13 -27.88
C VAL A 791 11.96 17.84 -28.45
N MET A 792 12.09 18.42 -29.65
CA MET A 792 10.95 18.88 -30.43
C MET A 792 10.09 17.71 -30.89
N LEU A 793 8.80 17.95 -31.13
CA LEU A 793 7.86 16.91 -31.56
C LEU A 793 8.33 16.25 -32.85
N GLU A 794 8.78 17.02 -33.84
CA GLU A 794 9.33 16.52 -35.11
C GLU A 794 10.68 15.80 -35.02
N SER A 795 11.36 15.87 -33.86
CA SER A 795 12.66 15.24 -33.62
C SER A 795 12.54 13.86 -32.97
N ILE A 796 11.31 13.45 -32.62
CA ILE A 796 11.04 12.07 -32.25
C ILE A 796 11.26 11.21 -33.52
N PRO A 797 12.13 10.19 -33.48
CA PRO A 797 12.49 9.43 -34.68
C PRO A 797 11.28 8.78 -35.37
N ASP A 798 11.13 9.02 -36.67
CA ASP A 798 10.07 8.41 -37.50
C ASP A 798 10.25 6.90 -37.68
N SER A 799 11.51 6.46 -37.68
CA SER A 799 11.92 5.06 -37.61
C SER A 799 12.61 4.84 -36.27
N LEU A 800 11.83 4.84 -35.21
CA LEU A 800 12.02 3.71 -34.30
C LEU A 800 11.70 2.50 -35.18
N ASP A 801 12.64 1.57 -35.40
CA ASP A 801 12.33 0.23 -35.93
C ASP A 801 11.43 -0.46 -34.89
N VAL A 802 10.23 0.09 -34.70
CA VAL A 802 9.14 -0.52 -34.00
C VAL A 802 8.75 -1.60 -34.95
N ILE A 803 9.16 -2.80 -34.59
CA ILE A 803 8.67 -4.02 -35.18
C ILE A 803 7.13 -3.88 -35.27
N VAL A 804 6.61 -3.64 -36.47
CA VAL A 804 5.18 -3.56 -36.71
C VAL A 804 4.73 -4.94 -37.16
N ILE A 805 3.86 -5.54 -36.35
CA ILE A 805 3.27 -6.83 -36.66
C ILE A 805 1.77 -6.59 -36.73
N PRO A 806 1.12 -6.85 -37.88
CA PRO A 806 -0.32 -6.67 -38.01
C PRO A 806 -1.09 -7.43 -36.93
N ASP A 807 -2.08 -6.79 -36.31
CA ASP A 807 -2.81 -7.39 -35.17
C ASP A 807 -3.50 -8.71 -35.52
N TRP A 808 -3.86 -8.94 -36.78
CA TRP A 808 -4.44 -10.21 -37.21
C TRP A 808 -3.49 -11.41 -36.99
N ILE A 809 -2.17 -11.17 -36.96
CA ILE A 809 -1.14 -12.16 -36.64
C ILE A 809 -1.23 -12.61 -35.17
N LYS A 810 -1.75 -11.76 -34.27
CA LYS A 810 -1.99 -12.14 -32.86
C LYS A 810 -2.94 -13.32 -32.76
N ASN A 811 -3.84 -13.52 -33.71
CA ASN A 811 -4.70 -14.71 -33.74
C ASN A 811 -3.88 -15.98 -33.96
N ASN A 812 -2.88 -15.95 -34.84
CA ASN A 812 -1.98 -17.09 -35.07
C ASN A 812 -1.10 -17.35 -33.85
N ALA A 813 -0.57 -16.30 -33.21
CA ALA A 813 0.18 -16.42 -31.95
C ALA A 813 -0.68 -16.93 -30.78
N LYS A 814 -1.95 -16.49 -30.72
CA LYS A 814 -2.95 -16.98 -29.76
C LYS A 814 -3.31 -18.44 -30.03
N TRP A 815 -3.61 -18.81 -31.27
CA TRP A 815 -3.92 -20.19 -31.63
C TRP A 815 -2.72 -21.10 -31.38
N TRP A 816 -1.51 -20.65 -31.67
CA TRP A 816 -0.31 -21.43 -31.39
C TRP A 816 -0.10 -21.59 -29.89
N SER A 817 -0.19 -20.51 -29.11
CA SER A 817 -0.03 -20.56 -27.66
C SER A 817 -1.14 -21.34 -26.94
N GLU A 818 -2.37 -21.33 -27.47
CA GLU A 818 -3.50 -22.16 -27.03
C GLU A 818 -3.42 -23.61 -27.57
N GLY A 819 -2.44 -23.93 -28.41
CA GLY A 819 -2.23 -25.28 -28.98
C GLY A 819 -3.19 -25.66 -30.11
N LYS A 820 -3.94 -24.70 -30.66
CA LYS A 820 -4.85 -24.89 -31.79
C LYS A 820 -4.15 -25.02 -33.14
N ILE A 821 -2.92 -24.52 -33.26
CA ILE A 821 -2.03 -24.80 -34.40
C ILE A 821 -0.69 -25.36 -33.87
N GLY A 822 -0.06 -26.25 -34.65
CA GLY A 822 1.16 -26.93 -34.26
C GLY A 822 2.41 -26.05 -34.38
N ASN A 823 3.51 -26.47 -33.75
CA ASN A 823 4.80 -25.78 -33.86
C ASN A 823 5.25 -25.62 -35.32
N SER A 824 5.11 -26.67 -36.13
CA SER A 824 5.47 -26.67 -37.55
C SER A 824 4.62 -25.69 -38.35
N ASP A 825 3.32 -25.63 -38.10
CA ASP A 825 2.41 -24.72 -38.81
C ASP A 825 2.68 -23.26 -38.44
N PHE A 826 2.95 -23.00 -37.16
CA PHE A 826 3.30 -21.66 -36.69
C PHE A 826 4.67 -21.20 -37.20
N THR A 827 5.70 -22.05 -37.17
CA THR A 827 7.04 -21.66 -37.66
C THR A 827 7.07 -21.49 -39.17
N LYS A 828 6.39 -22.34 -39.95
CA LYS A 828 6.22 -22.15 -41.40
C LYS A 828 5.40 -20.91 -41.71
N GLY A 829 4.37 -20.63 -40.91
CA GLY A 829 3.60 -19.41 -41.00
C GLY A 829 4.47 -18.17 -40.76
N LEU A 830 5.25 -18.15 -39.68
CA LEU A 830 6.20 -17.07 -39.40
C LEU A 830 7.26 -16.93 -40.49
N GLN A 831 7.81 -18.05 -40.97
CA GLN A 831 8.77 -18.07 -42.06
C GLN A 831 8.20 -17.39 -43.31
N TYR A 832 7.02 -17.82 -43.75
CA TYR A 832 6.32 -17.21 -44.89
C TYR A 832 6.03 -15.72 -44.65
N LEU A 833 5.61 -15.34 -43.45
CA LEU A 833 5.34 -13.94 -43.12
C LEU A 833 6.60 -13.07 -43.13
N ILE A 834 7.76 -13.64 -42.82
CA ILE A 834 9.06 -12.95 -42.92
C ILE A 834 9.47 -12.86 -44.39
N GLU A 835 9.37 -13.95 -45.17
CA GLU A 835 9.68 -13.99 -46.61
C GLU A 835 8.82 -13.02 -47.44
N GLN A 836 7.57 -12.77 -47.02
CA GLN A 836 6.64 -11.84 -47.68
C GLN A 836 6.73 -10.40 -47.13
N ASP A 837 7.74 -10.07 -46.32
CA ASP A 837 7.94 -8.75 -45.68
C ASP A 837 6.78 -8.28 -44.78
N VAL A 838 5.91 -9.19 -44.32
CA VAL A 838 4.79 -8.91 -43.40
C VAL A 838 5.27 -8.77 -41.96
N ILE A 839 6.26 -9.56 -41.55
CA ILE A 839 6.97 -9.44 -40.27
C ILE A 839 8.42 -9.07 -40.58
N LYS A 840 8.81 -7.84 -40.25
CA LYS A 840 10.20 -7.41 -40.35
C LYS A 840 10.94 -7.74 -39.06
N ILE A 841 12.05 -8.47 -39.21
CA ILE A 841 12.97 -8.78 -38.11
C ILE A 841 14.32 -8.11 -38.37
N PRO A 842 15.04 -7.64 -37.33
CA PRO A 842 16.40 -7.14 -37.50
C PRO A 842 17.31 -8.22 -38.09
N GLN A 843 18.36 -7.83 -38.83
CA GLN A 843 19.28 -8.78 -39.46
C GLN A 843 19.81 -9.79 -38.44
N THR A 844 19.56 -11.07 -38.72
CA THR A 844 19.81 -12.17 -37.80
C THR A 844 20.44 -13.32 -38.58
N ALA A 845 21.67 -13.73 -38.20
CA ALA A 845 22.37 -14.81 -38.89
C ALA A 845 21.72 -16.18 -38.57
N PRO A 846 21.48 -17.04 -39.57
CA PRO A 846 20.97 -18.39 -39.34
C PRO A 846 22.04 -19.26 -38.67
N GLY A 847 21.66 -19.98 -37.61
CA GLY A 847 22.54 -20.92 -36.91
C GLY A 847 22.19 -22.39 -37.12
N SER A 848 22.89 -23.28 -36.44
CA SER A 848 22.73 -24.74 -36.58
C SER A 848 21.38 -25.22 -36.03
N PRO A 849 20.68 -26.14 -36.73
CA PRO A 849 19.31 -26.53 -36.38
C PRO A 849 19.24 -27.24 -35.02
N THR A 850 18.41 -26.71 -34.14
CA THR A 850 18.01 -27.35 -32.88
C THR A 850 16.58 -27.92 -32.99
N GLN A 851 16.29 -29.02 -32.29
CA GLN A 851 15.05 -29.80 -32.53
C GLN A 851 13.77 -29.26 -31.83
N LYS A 852 13.83 -28.26 -30.93
CA LYS A 852 12.66 -27.86 -30.13
C LYS A 852 12.57 -26.36 -29.87
N ILE A 853 11.40 -25.78 -30.15
CA ILE A 853 11.04 -24.41 -29.77
C ILE A 853 10.90 -24.31 -28.24
N PRO A 854 11.65 -23.42 -27.56
CA PRO A 854 11.52 -23.22 -26.12
C PRO A 854 10.15 -22.68 -25.69
N ASP A 855 9.68 -23.09 -24.51
CA ASP A 855 8.36 -22.68 -24.00
C ASP A 855 8.25 -21.17 -23.75
N TRP A 856 9.38 -20.47 -23.50
CA TRP A 856 9.38 -19.02 -23.36
C TRP A 856 8.99 -18.29 -24.65
N ILE A 857 9.29 -18.85 -25.83
CA ILE A 857 8.84 -18.30 -27.12
C ILE A 857 7.33 -18.39 -27.23
N LYS A 858 6.76 -19.52 -26.77
CA LYS A 858 5.32 -19.77 -26.77
C LYS A 858 4.58 -18.91 -25.74
N ASN A 859 5.19 -18.68 -24.58
CA ASN A 859 4.69 -17.74 -23.57
C ASN A 859 4.74 -16.29 -24.07
N ASN A 860 5.82 -15.91 -24.77
CA ASN A 860 5.90 -14.60 -25.41
C ASN A 860 4.81 -14.44 -26.49
N ALA A 861 4.56 -15.45 -27.32
CA ALA A 861 3.45 -15.44 -28.27
C ALA A 861 2.09 -15.26 -27.59
N LYS A 862 1.86 -15.92 -26.44
CA LYS A 862 0.65 -15.75 -25.63
C LYS A 862 0.52 -14.33 -25.12
N TRP A 863 1.52 -13.83 -24.40
CA TRP A 863 1.51 -12.49 -23.81
C TRP A 863 1.42 -11.40 -24.85
N TRP A 864 2.04 -11.60 -26.02
CA TRP A 864 1.94 -10.68 -27.14
C TRP A 864 0.52 -10.66 -27.71
N SER A 865 -0.13 -11.82 -27.85
CA SER A 865 -1.52 -11.90 -28.28
C SER A 865 -2.52 -11.31 -27.27
N GLU A 866 -2.16 -11.29 -25.98
CA GLU A 866 -2.94 -10.70 -24.88
C GLU A 866 -2.60 -9.21 -24.63
N GLY A 867 -1.67 -8.62 -25.38
CA GLY A 867 -1.23 -7.23 -25.22
C GLY A 867 -0.35 -6.96 -23.99
N LYS A 868 0.16 -8.00 -23.32
CA LYS A 868 0.99 -7.92 -22.11
C LYS A 868 2.46 -7.64 -22.38
N ILE A 869 2.95 -7.94 -23.58
CA ILE A 869 4.29 -7.57 -24.07
C ILE A 869 4.18 -6.94 -25.46
N GLY A 870 5.14 -6.10 -25.82
CA GLY A 870 5.14 -5.38 -27.10
C GLY A 870 5.64 -6.22 -28.27
N ASN A 871 5.49 -5.71 -29.49
CA ASN A 871 5.97 -6.37 -30.70
C ASN A 871 7.49 -6.65 -30.67
N GLY A 872 8.27 -5.77 -30.03
CA GLY A 872 9.71 -5.95 -29.85
C GLY A 872 10.07 -7.21 -29.07
N ASP A 873 9.33 -7.50 -28.00
CA ASP A 873 9.56 -8.70 -27.17
C ASP A 873 9.17 -9.99 -27.91
N PHE A 874 8.15 -9.91 -28.77
CA PHE A 874 7.74 -11.03 -29.62
C PHE A 874 8.74 -11.30 -30.76
N VAL A 875 9.23 -10.26 -31.44
CA VAL A 875 10.27 -10.45 -32.48
C VAL A 875 11.61 -10.87 -31.93
N LYS A 876 12.00 -10.51 -30.71
CA LYS A 876 13.15 -11.15 -30.05
C LYS A 876 13.00 -12.67 -29.99
N GLY A 877 11.77 -13.16 -29.82
CA GLY A 877 11.46 -14.58 -29.94
C GLY A 877 11.64 -15.10 -31.36
N ILE A 878 11.21 -14.36 -32.39
CA ILE A 878 11.41 -14.73 -33.79
C ILE A 878 12.90 -14.75 -34.17
N GLN A 879 13.67 -13.75 -33.75
CA GLN A 879 15.12 -13.71 -33.95
C GLN A 879 15.79 -14.92 -33.33
N TYR A 880 15.38 -15.33 -32.13
CA TYR A 880 15.86 -16.56 -31.53
C TYR A 880 15.57 -17.80 -32.40
N LEU A 881 14.36 -17.91 -32.97
CA LEU A 881 14.00 -19.02 -33.85
C LEU A 881 14.88 -19.08 -35.12
N VAL A 882 15.25 -17.92 -35.67
CA VAL A 882 16.16 -17.82 -36.81
C VAL A 882 17.60 -18.17 -36.41
N GLN A 883 18.10 -17.62 -35.30
CA GLN A 883 19.45 -17.90 -34.77
C GLN A 883 19.69 -19.39 -34.46
N ASN A 884 18.63 -20.13 -34.14
CA ASN A 884 18.73 -21.55 -33.78
C ASN A 884 18.29 -22.50 -34.90
N GLY A 885 18.16 -21.99 -36.14
CA GLY A 885 17.85 -22.77 -37.33
C GLY A 885 16.47 -23.44 -37.31
N ILE A 886 15.53 -22.93 -36.50
CA ILE A 886 14.16 -23.44 -36.40
C ILE A 886 13.27 -22.79 -37.47
N ILE A 887 13.55 -21.54 -37.80
CA ILE A 887 13.03 -20.84 -38.98
C ILE A 887 14.23 -20.57 -39.89
N VAL A 888 14.08 -20.85 -41.18
CA VAL A 888 15.07 -20.55 -42.20
C VAL A 888 14.54 -19.37 -43.02
N VAL A 889 15.26 -18.26 -43.06
CA VAL A 889 14.86 -17.01 -43.75
C VAL A 889 15.86 -16.62 -44.81
#